data_AF-A0A077XYV3-F1
#
_entry.id   AF-A0A077XYV3-F1
#
_cell.length_a   1.000
_cell.length_b   1.000
_cell.length_c   1.000
_cell.angle_alpha   90.00
_cell.angle_beta   90.00
_cell.angle_gamma   90.00
#
_symmetry.space_group_name_H-M   'P 1'
#
loop_
_entity.id
_entity.type
_entity.pdbx_description
1 polymer ?
#
loop_
_entity_poly.entity_id
_entity_poly.type
_entity_poly.pdbx_seq_one_letter_code
_entity_poly.pdbx_strand_id
1 'polypeptide(L)'
;MNKRKGQLAHILITFIAFSIIAPVLGQEYRSGPAEKDFVGYLFAYFKGNAVADESVCFAVSTDGYTYRALHNNQPVLDSKVISTTGGVRDPHILRGEDGKSFYMVLTDMTSSKGWDSNRAMILLKSEDLIHWKHHVINIQERFKGHENLKRVWAPQTIYDPAAGKYMVYWSMKHGDGADIIYYAYANTEFSDLESEPRVLFLPKNGKSCIDGDIINKNGLFYLFYKTEGHGNGIKLALTDSLTSGKWIEQPGYKQQTNDAVEGSSVFKLNQSDRYILMYDVYGKGKYQFCESVDLDRFKVIDHEVNMDFHPRHGSIIPLSRSEFKKLTDRWGTPSDIKLSAKKNPILDGFYADPDVLYSNKTKKYYIYPTSDGFNGWGGYYFKTFSSTDLQDWKDEGVILDLKKDVPWGPRNAWAPTIAEKKVKGDYKYYYYFTAAQKIGVAVADLPTGPFKDSGKPLIDFKPNGIKGGQEIDPAVFNDPKSGKSYLYWGNGYLAVAELNKDMISIKQNTIQVLNVDRTFREGVYVMFRNGTYYFLWSEDDTRSENYRVRYGTSSSPTGPIHIPENNIVIEKDPSKGIYGTGHNSVLQVPGTDEWYIVYHRFSYPDGIHMGDAAGFNREVCMDKMEFGTDGSIKKVIPTH
;
A
#
# COMPACT_ATOMS: atom_id res chain seq x y z
N MET A 1 5.57 37.00 58.81
CA MET A 1 7.03 36.69 58.76
C MET A 1 7.21 35.19 58.56
N ASN A 2 7.05 34.70 57.33
CA ASN A 2 8.10 34.34 56.35
C ASN A 2 9.11 33.28 56.86
N LYS A 3 8.88 32.01 56.49
CA LYS A 3 9.51 31.27 55.36
C LYS A 3 10.85 30.62 55.74
N ARG A 4 10.86 29.29 55.92
CA ARG A 4 12.03 28.46 55.63
C ARG A 4 11.67 27.44 54.55
N LYS A 5 12.48 27.48 53.50
CA LYS A 5 12.42 26.72 52.26
C LYS A 5 12.82 25.26 52.52
N GLY A 6 12.02 24.30 52.07
CA GLY A 6 12.42 22.91 51.85
C GLY A 6 12.73 22.72 50.37
N GLN A 7 13.92 22.18 50.08
CA GLN A 7 14.48 22.00 48.75
C GLN A 7 13.68 20.97 47.91
N LEU A 8 13.29 21.34 46.70
CA LEU A 8 12.96 20.38 45.63
C LEU A 8 14.28 19.82 45.08
N ALA A 9 14.53 18.53 45.28
CA ALA A 9 15.52 17.79 44.52
C ALA A 9 15.03 17.64 43.07
N HIS A 10 15.68 18.33 42.14
CA HIS A 10 15.52 18.09 40.71
C HIS A 10 16.36 16.84 40.36
N ILE A 11 15.70 15.74 40.04
CA ILE A 11 16.35 14.58 39.42
C ILE A 11 16.54 14.94 37.94
N LEU A 12 17.78 15.27 37.59
CA LEU A 12 18.24 15.43 36.21
C LEU A 12 18.47 14.01 35.65
N ILE A 13 17.58 13.54 34.78
CA ILE A 13 17.78 12.29 34.04
C ILE A 13 18.66 12.61 32.83
N THR A 14 19.94 12.29 32.93
CA THR A 14 20.87 12.31 31.80
C THR A 14 20.62 11.06 30.95
N PHE A 15 19.96 11.21 29.81
CA PHE A 15 19.87 10.16 28.79
C PHE A 15 21.24 9.99 28.12
N ILE A 16 21.95 8.91 28.44
CA ILE A 16 23.10 8.46 27.67
C ILE A 16 22.56 7.72 26.45
N ALA A 17 22.69 8.34 25.28
CA ALA A 17 22.37 7.73 24.00
C ALA A 17 23.40 6.62 23.69
N PHE A 18 23.03 5.37 23.94
CA PHE A 18 23.67 4.24 23.28
C PHE A 18 23.01 4.06 21.92
N SER A 19 23.65 4.61 20.89
CA SER A 19 23.35 4.29 19.49
C SER A 19 23.79 2.85 19.21
N ILE A 20 22.95 1.89 19.54
CA ILE A 20 23.04 0.55 18.96
C ILE A 20 22.46 0.68 17.55
N ILE A 21 23.37 0.75 16.57
CA ILE A 21 23.03 0.54 15.17
C ILE A 21 22.53 -0.90 15.09
N ALA A 22 21.21 -1.08 15.13
CA ALA A 22 20.60 -2.33 14.72
C ALA A 22 21.06 -2.62 13.28
N PRO A 23 21.46 -3.86 12.97
CA PRO A 23 21.77 -4.21 11.60
C PRO A 23 20.55 -3.87 10.74
N VAL A 24 20.81 -3.26 9.58
CA VAL A 24 19.83 -3.04 8.53
C VAL A 24 19.25 -4.40 8.15
N LEU A 25 18.19 -4.81 8.85
CA LEU A 25 17.22 -5.74 8.31
C LEU A 25 16.67 -5.00 7.10
N GLY A 26 17.08 -5.43 5.90
CA GLY A 26 16.55 -4.89 4.67
C GLY A 26 15.04 -4.89 4.78
N GLN A 27 14.43 -3.72 4.67
CA GLN A 27 12.99 -3.54 4.84
C GLN A 27 12.26 -4.63 4.05
N GLU A 28 11.39 -5.37 4.72
CA GLU A 28 10.47 -6.30 4.06
C GLU A 28 9.67 -5.53 3.00
N TYR A 29 9.23 -6.23 1.96
CA TYR A 29 8.54 -5.64 0.81
C TYR A 29 7.40 -4.72 1.27
N ARG A 30 7.60 -3.40 1.25
CA ARG A 30 6.50 -2.44 1.38
C ARG A 30 5.68 -2.53 0.10
N SER A 31 4.54 -3.18 0.21
CA SER A 31 3.70 -3.59 -0.90
C SER A 31 2.28 -3.08 -0.61
N GLY A 32 1.51 -2.76 -1.65
CA GLY A 32 0.15 -2.24 -1.50
C GLY A 32 0.06 -0.71 -1.43
N PRO A 33 -1.14 -0.19 -1.11
CA PRO A 33 -1.44 1.24 -1.10
C PRO A 33 -0.72 1.96 0.04
N ALA A 34 -0.23 3.17 -0.24
CA ALA A 34 0.20 4.12 0.78
C ALA A 34 -1.00 4.96 1.26
N GLU A 35 -0.83 5.72 2.35
CA GLU A 35 -1.90 6.56 2.90
C GLU A 35 -2.51 7.48 1.84
N LYS A 36 -1.69 8.04 0.92
CA LYS A 36 -2.12 8.90 -0.20
C LYS A 36 -3.04 8.21 -1.23
N ASP A 37 -3.08 6.88 -1.23
CA ASP A 37 -3.82 6.07 -2.22
C ASP A 37 -5.19 5.63 -1.70
N PHE A 38 -5.48 5.85 -0.42
CA PHE A 38 -6.79 5.55 0.15
C PHE A 38 -7.84 6.56 -0.32
N VAL A 39 -8.96 6.04 -0.82
CA VAL A 39 -10.05 6.82 -1.45
C VAL A 39 -11.40 6.62 -0.77
N GLY A 40 -11.42 5.80 0.29
CA GLY A 40 -12.63 5.50 1.04
C GLY A 40 -12.34 4.59 2.22
N TYR A 41 -13.40 3.98 2.73
CA TYR A 41 -13.41 3.19 3.95
C TYR A 41 -14.37 2.01 3.80
N LEU A 42 -14.01 0.91 4.45
CA LEU A 42 -14.87 -0.25 4.68
C LEU A 42 -15.25 -0.29 6.14
N PHE A 43 -16.54 -0.33 6.43
CA PHE A 43 -17.09 -0.58 7.77
C PHE A 43 -17.61 -2.03 7.83
N ALA A 44 -16.98 -2.86 8.66
CA ALA A 44 -17.48 -4.19 9.03
C ALA A 44 -18.26 -4.11 10.35
N TYR A 45 -19.49 -4.62 10.36
CA TYR A 45 -20.41 -4.54 11.51
C TYR A 45 -21.37 -5.74 11.55
N PHE A 46 -22.12 -5.88 12.64
CA PHE A 46 -23.35 -6.70 12.68
C PHE A 46 -24.54 -5.84 13.12
N LYS A 47 -25.77 -6.34 13.07
CA LYS A 47 -26.97 -5.47 13.19
C LYS A 47 -27.63 -5.52 14.57
N GLY A 48 -27.49 -6.60 15.32
CA GLY A 48 -28.37 -6.81 16.47
C GLY A 48 -28.27 -8.17 17.14
N ASN A 49 -29.22 -8.44 18.03
CA ASN A 49 -29.28 -9.67 18.83
C ASN A 49 -30.25 -10.72 18.26
N ALA A 50 -30.98 -10.40 17.18
CA ALA A 50 -31.72 -11.43 16.46
C ALA A 50 -30.71 -12.37 15.79
N VAL A 51 -31.00 -13.67 15.74
CA VAL A 51 -30.08 -14.66 15.14
C VAL A 51 -29.69 -14.31 13.71
N ALA A 52 -30.61 -13.73 12.93
CA ALA A 52 -30.35 -13.29 11.56
C ALA A 52 -29.52 -11.99 11.47
N ASP A 53 -29.38 -11.25 12.58
CA ASP A 53 -28.63 -10.00 12.69
C ASP A 53 -27.23 -10.20 13.32
N GLU A 54 -26.96 -11.38 13.87
CA GLU A 54 -25.66 -11.83 14.36
C GLU A 54 -24.84 -12.41 13.18
N SER A 55 -24.59 -11.54 12.21
CA SER A 55 -23.90 -11.85 10.96
C SER A 55 -23.14 -10.62 10.46
N VAL A 56 -22.01 -10.84 9.79
CA VAL A 56 -21.17 -9.75 9.28
C VAL A 56 -21.84 -9.09 8.08
N CYS A 57 -22.00 -7.77 8.15
CA CYS A 57 -22.39 -6.88 7.07
C CYS A 57 -21.26 -5.90 6.76
N PHE A 58 -21.25 -5.38 5.52
CA PHE A 58 -20.32 -4.34 5.08
C PHE A 58 -21.03 -3.07 4.67
N ALA A 59 -20.38 -1.93 4.88
CA ALA A 59 -20.74 -0.63 4.33
C ALA A 59 -19.49 0.08 3.81
N VAL A 60 -19.66 0.99 2.86
CA VAL A 60 -18.57 1.79 2.29
C VAL A 60 -18.83 3.28 2.45
N SER A 61 -17.75 4.05 2.52
CA SER A 61 -17.76 5.51 2.53
C SER A 61 -16.59 6.05 1.72
N THR A 62 -16.78 7.18 1.05
CA THR A 62 -15.70 7.90 0.33
C THR A 62 -15.10 9.06 1.14
N ASP A 63 -15.74 9.45 2.24
CA ASP A 63 -15.36 10.63 3.04
C ASP A 63 -15.09 10.31 4.52
N GLY A 64 -15.53 9.15 5.00
CA GLY A 64 -15.42 8.73 6.40
C GLY A 64 -16.60 9.17 7.27
N TYR A 65 -17.61 9.82 6.68
CA TYR A 65 -18.78 10.39 7.35
C TYR A 65 -20.10 9.86 6.77
N THR A 66 -20.19 9.67 5.47
CA THR A 66 -21.36 9.14 4.75
C THR A 66 -21.12 7.68 4.42
N TYR A 67 -21.78 6.76 5.13
CA TYR A 67 -21.67 5.32 4.89
C TYR A 67 -22.94 4.76 4.25
N ARG A 68 -22.77 3.85 3.29
CA ARG A 68 -23.87 3.10 2.70
C ARG A 68 -23.64 1.61 2.79
N ALA A 69 -24.66 0.90 3.24
CA ALA A 69 -24.61 -0.55 3.32
C ALA A 69 -24.41 -1.16 1.92
N LEU A 70 -23.45 -2.09 1.82
CA LEU A 70 -23.34 -2.96 0.67
C LEU A 70 -24.38 -4.09 0.77
N HIS A 71 -24.62 -4.79 -0.35
CA HIS A 71 -25.46 -5.98 -0.39
C HIS A 71 -26.88 -5.76 0.18
N ASN A 72 -27.44 -4.55 0.04
CA ASN A 72 -28.73 -4.16 0.61
C ASN A 72 -28.83 -4.44 2.13
N ASN A 73 -27.73 -4.21 2.86
CA ASN A 73 -27.62 -4.47 4.30
C ASN A 73 -27.87 -5.94 4.69
N GLN A 74 -27.67 -6.86 3.75
CA GLN A 74 -27.65 -8.31 4.01
C GLN A 74 -26.24 -8.79 4.38
N PRO A 75 -26.12 -9.90 5.11
CA PRO A 75 -24.81 -10.47 5.45
C PRO A 75 -23.93 -10.73 4.24
N VAL A 76 -22.62 -10.50 4.38
CA VAL A 76 -21.60 -10.81 3.36
C VAL A 76 -20.94 -12.16 3.58
N LEU A 77 -21.17 -12.77 4.75
CA LEU A 77 -20.73 -14.11 5.13
C LEU A 77 -21.92 -14.90 5.68
N ASP A 78 -21.95 -16.20 5.45
CA ASP A 78 -22.91 -17.10 6.09
C ASP A 78 -22.39 -17.54 7.46
N SER A 79 -22.93 -16.96 8.53
CA SER A 79 -22.56 -17.29 9.91
C SER A 79 -22.70 -18.79 10.20
N LYS A 80 -23.67 -19.48 9.62
CA LYS A 80 -23.88 -20.93 9.88
C LYS A 80 -22.75 -21.80 9.36
N VAL A 81 -21.97 -21.30 8.41
CA VAL A 81 -20.81 -22.00 7.85
C VAL A 81 -19.57 -21.77 8.72
N ILE A 82 -19.39 -20.56 9.24
CA ILE A 82 -18.14 -20.15 9.88
C ILE A 82 -18.15 -20.24 11.41
N SER A 83 -19.33 -20.32 12.04
CA SER A 83 -19.54 -20.28 13.49
C SER A 83 -20.03 -21.62 14.03
N THR A 84 -19.55 -22.00 15.22
CA THR A 84 -20.06 -23.19 15.94
C THR A 84 -21.38 -22.93 16.64
N THR A 85 -21.66 -21.67 16.99
CA THR A 85 -22.94 -21.28 17.59
C THR A 85 -24.02 -20.98 16.54
N GLY A 86 -23.63 -20.72 15.29
CA GLY A 86 -24.51 -20.32 14.19
C GLY A 86 -24.68 -18.81 14.03
N GLY A 87 -23.99 -18.00 14.85
CA GLY A 87 -24.02 -16.54 14.84
C GLY A 87 -22.64 -15.95 15.13
N VAL A 88 -22.38 -14.76 14.60
CA VAL A 88 -21.10 -14.05 14.80
C VAL A 88 -21.35 -12.60 15.17
N ARG A 89 -20.46 -12.05 15.99
CA ARG A 89 -20.55 -10.68 16.51
C ARG A 89 -19.18 -10.00 16.50
N ASP A 90 -19.20 -8.70 16.71
CA ASP A 90 -18.03 -7.88 17.00
C ASP A 90 -16.92 -7.97 15.92
N PRO A 91 -17.21 -7.76 14.62
CA PRO A 91 -16.19 -7.83 13.58
C PRO A 91 -15.13 -6.75 13.71
N HIS A 92 -13.90 -7.20 13.95
CA HIS A 92 -12.71 -6.38 13.84
C HIS A 92 -11.90 -6.75 12.60
N ILE A 93 -11.70 -5.80 11.68
CA ILE A 93 -10.95 -5.97 10.43
C ILE A 93 -9.64 -5.17 10.44
N LEU A 94 -8.57 -5.76 9.91
CA LEU A 94 -7.24 -5.19 9.81
C LEU A 94 -6.63 -5.47 8.44
N ARG A 95 -6.00 -4.46 7.83
CA ARG A 95 -5.09 -4.66 6.69
C ARG A 95 -3.73 -5.12 7.21
N GLY A 96 -3.18 -6.16 6.62
CA GLY A 96 -1.84 -6.66 6.94
C GLY A 96 -0.73 -5.68 6.55
N GLU A 97 0.41 -5.77 7.22
CA GLU A 97 1.63 -5.01 6.93
C GLU A 97 2.24 -5.32 5.55
N ASP A 98 1.86 -6.44 4.94
CA ASP A 98 2.19 -6.75 3.54
C ASP A 98 1.42 -5.88 2.53
N GLY A 99 0.43 -5.12 3.02
CA GLY A 99 -0.50 -4.26 2.28
C GLY A 99 -1.42 -4.99 1.32
N LYS A 100 -1.50 -6.33 1.38
CA LYS A 100 -2.27 -7.19 0.47
C LYS A 100 -3.25 -8.11 1.20
N SER A 101 -2.86 -8.61 2.36
CA SER A 101 -3.70 -9.48 3.18
C SER A 101 -4.65 -8.65 4.04
N PHE A 102 -5.81 -9.23 4.33
CA PHE A 102 -6.78 -8.71 5.27
C PHE A 102 -7.10 -9.78 6.30
N TYR A 103 -7.15 -9.35 7.55
CA TYR A 103 -7.48 -10.20 8.69
C TYR A 103 -8.78 -9.69 9.30
N MET A 104 -9.67 -10.61 9.68
CA MET A 104 -10.85 -10.28 10.46
C MET A 104 -10.99 -11.27 11.59
N VAL A 105 -11.40 -10.79 12.76
CA VAL A 105 -11.73 -11.64 13.90
C VAL A 105 -13.14 -11.34 14.40
N LEU A 106 -13.84 -12.39 14.84
CA LEU A 106 -15.24 -12.34 15.27
C LEU A 106 -15.43 -13.09 16.58
N THR A 107 -16.37 -12.65 17.40
CA THR A 107 -16.94 -13.44 18.50
C THR A 107 -17.85 -14.54 17.91
N ASP A 108 -17.61 -15.82 18.23
CA ASP A 108 -18.48 -16.94 17.82
C ASP A 108 -19.70 -17.08 18.74
N MET A 109 -20.73 -16.27 18.54
CA MET A 109 -21.83 -16.19 19.51
C MET A 109 -23.21 -16.02 18.89
N THR A 110 -24.16 -16.73 19.49
CA THR A 110 -25.60 -16.49 19.31
C THR A 110 -26.23 -16.09 20.64
N SER A 111 -26.63 -14.82 20.81
CA SER A 111 -27.08 -14.27 22.09
C SER A 111 -28.34 -14.95 22.64
N SER A 112 -29.21 -15.49 21.79
CA SER A 112 -30.38 -16.28 22.21
C SER A 112 -30.02 -17.57 22.95
N LYS A 113 -28.77 -18.04 22.85
CA LYS A 113 -28.23 -19.17 23.63
C LYS A 113 -27.69 -18.75 25.01
N GLY A 114 -27.73 -17.47 25.34
CA GLY A 114 -27.24 -16.88 26.59
C GLY A 114 -25.91 -16.15 26.44
N TRP A 115 -25.61 -15.24 27.37
CA TRP A 115 -24.38 -14.42 27.35
C TRP A 115 -23.11 -15.19 27.70
N ASP A 116 -23.24 -16.29 28.44
CA ASP A 116 -22.15 -17.22 28.73
C ASP A 116 -22.22 -18.44 27.79
N SER A 117 -22.68 -18.28 26.55
CA SER A 117 -22.82 -19.39 25.58
C SER A 117 -21.61 -19.56 24.65
N ASN A 118 -20.67 -18.63 24.68
CA ASN A 118 -19.56 -18.54 23.73
C ASN A 118 -18.22 -18.84 24.43
N ARG A 119 -17.33 -19.61 23.80
CA ARG A 119 -15.93 -19.81 24.24
C ARG A 119 -14.93 -19.75 23.09
N ALA A 120 -15.40 -19.30 21.94
CA ALA A 120 -14.65 -19.35 20.71
C ALA A 120 -14.58 -18.00 20.03
N MET A 121 -13.55 -17.83 19.24
CA MET A 121 -13.43 -16.75 18.25
C MET A 121 -13.25 -17.35 16.87
N ILE A 122 -13.51 -16.54 15.85
CA ILE A 122 -13.28 -16.92 14.45
C ILE A 122 -12.17 -16.02 13.92
N LEU A 123 -11.13 -16.61 13.35
CA LEU A 123 -10.11 -15.90 12.57
C LEU A 123 -10.46 -16.06 11.09
N LEU A 124 -10.40 -14.95 10.35
CA LEU A 124 -10.59 -14.93 8.92
C LEU A 124 -9.43 -14.23 8.20
N LYS A 125 -9.07 -14.74 7.03
CA LYS A 125 -8.03 -14.18 6.15
C LYS A 125 -8.54 -14.06 4.72
N SER A 126 -8.26 -12.92 4.08
CA SER A 126 -8.58 -12.63 2.68
C SER A 126 -7.44 -11.89 1.99
N GLU A 127 -7.39 -11.94 0.66
CA GLU A 127 -6.50 -11.13 -0.20
C GLU A 127 -7.28 -10.12 -1.05
N ASP A 128 -8.62 -10.12 -0.97
CA ASP A 128 -9.48 -9.34 -1.86
C ASP A 128 -10.74 -8.76 -1.19
N LEU A 129 -10.91 -8.95 0.12
CA LEU A 129 -12.08 -8.55 0.93
C LEU A 129 -13.39 -9.27 0.59
N ILE A 130 -13.40 -10.16 -0.41
CA ILE A 130 -14.60 -10.88 -0.87
C ILE A 130 -14.56 -12.34 -0.42
N HIS A 131 -13.43 -13.01 -0.63
CA HIS A 131 -13.27 -14.42 -0.33
C HIS A 131 -12.47 -14.58 0.96
N TRP A 132 -13.04 -15.31 1.92
CA TRP A 132 -12.48 -15.44 3.25
C TRP A 132 -12.24 -16.92 3.60
N LYS A 133 -11.00 -17.25 3.99
CA LYS A 133 -10.71 -18.47 4.75
C LYS A 133 -11.05 -18.21 6.20
N HIS A 134 -11.58 -19.20 6.91
CA HIS A 134 -12.00 -19.06 8.31
C HIS A 134 -11.52 -20.23 9.17
N HIS A 135 -11.24 -19.94 10.44
CA HIS A 135 -10.85 -20.93 11.45
C HIS A 135 -11.49 -20.57 12.79
N VAL A 136 -12.13 -21.55 13.43
CA VAL A 136 -12.68 -21.40 14.77
C VAL A 136 -11.62 -21.80 15.80
N ILE A 137 -11.45 -20.98 16.82
CA ILE A 137 -10.59 -21.28 17.96
C ILE A 137 -11.43 -21.27 19.24
N ASN A 138 -11.78 -22.44 19.74
CA ASN A 138 -12.38 -22.61 21.06
C ASN A 138 -11.30 -22.66 22.13
N ILE A 139 -11.25 -21.67 23.03
CA ILE A 139 -10.17 -21.54 24.02
C ILE A 139 -10.18 -22.69 25.03
N GLN A 140 -11.35 -23.18 25.44
CA GLN A 140 -11.45 -24.30 26.40
C GLN A 140 -10.95 -25.62 25.81
N GLU A 141 -11.14 -25.82 24.51
CA GLU A 141 -10.70 -27.03 23.81
C GLU A 141 -9.22 -26.94 23.42
N ARG A 142 -8.77 -25.74 23.05
CA ARG A 142 -7.42 -25.51 22.52
C ARG A 142 -6.34 -25.47 23.61
N PHE A 143 -6.69 -25.01 24.82
CA PHE A 143 -5.74 -24.81 25.93
C PHE A 143 -6.29 -25.40 27.24
N LYS A 144 -5.40 -26.01 28.04
CA LYS A 144 -5.74 -26.58 29.35
C LYS A 144 -5.90 -25.47 30.40
N GLY A 145 -6.66 -25.72 31.49
CA GLY A 145 -6.79 -24.75 32.59
C GLY A 145 -7.87 -23.67 32.38
N HIS A 146 -8.65 -23.78 31.31
CA HIS A 146 -9.76 -22.88 30.96
C HIS A 146 -11.13 -23.50 31.22
N GLU A 147 -11.24 -24.54 32.05
CA GLU A 147 -12.47 -25.31 32.25
C GLU A 147 -13.63 -24.47 32.82
N ASN A 148 -13.32 -23.42 33.59
CA ASN A 148 -14.30 -22.47 34.15
C ASN A 148 -14.46 -21.17 33.33
N LEU A 149 -13.92 -21.12 32.11
CA LEU A 149 -14.09 -19.99 31.18
C LEU A 149 -15.56 -19.87 30.78
N LYS A 150 -16.13 -18.67 30.98
CA LYS A 150 -17.54 -18.37 30.67
C LYS A 150 -17.73 -17.75 29.29
N ARG A 151 -16.78 -16.92 28.84
CA ARG A 151 -16.92 -16.11 27.62
C ARG A 151 -15.59 -15.66 27.00
N VAL A 152 -15.60 -15.51 25.67
CA VAL A 152 -14.51 -15.01 24.81
C VAL A 152 -15.08 -13.92 23.91
N TRP A 153 -14.95 -12.66 24.29
CA TRP A 153 -15.68 -11.56 23.65
C TRP A 153 -14.79 -10.56 22.94
N ALA A 154 -15.34 -10.03 21.85
CA ALA A 154 -14.80 -8.91 21.09
C ALA A 154 -13.32 -9.06 20.75
N PRO A 155 -12.92 -10.13 20.05
CA PRO A 155 -11.56 -10.24 19.59
C PRO A 155 -11.24 -9.11 18.61
N GLN A 156 -10.03 -8.58 18.71
CA GLN A 156 -9.47 -7.60 17.81
C GLN A 156 -8.03 -7.99 17.44
N THR A 157 -7.46 -7.33 16.43
CA THR A 157 -6.13 -7.67 15.91
C THR A 157 -5.29 -6.42 15.76
N ILE A 158 -4.00 -6.50 16.13
CA ILE A 158 -3.01 -5.44 15.88
C ILE A 158 -1.68 -6.07 15.47
N TYR A 159 -0.91 -5.39 14.61
CA TYR A 159 0.46 -5.78 14.34
C TYR A 159 1.39 -5.29 15.46
N ASP A 160 2.25 -6.17 15.96
CA ASP A 160 3.31 -5.85 16.91
C ASP A 160 4.66 -5.77 16.19
N PRO A 161 5.18 -4.55 15.95
CA PRO A 161 6.46 -4.37 15.27
C PRO A 161 7.66 -4.96 16.03
N ALA A 162 7.56 -5.09 17.36
CA ALA A 162 8.65 -5.65 18.17
C ALA A 162 8.72 -7.17 18.06
N ALA A 163 7.57 -7.83 17.89
CA ALA A 163 7.49 -9.28 17.68
C ALA A 163 7.55 -9.69 16.19
N GLY A 164 7.24 -8.77 15.27
CA GLY A 164 7.09 -9.08 13.85
C GLY A 164 5.86 -9.95 13.56
N LYS A 165 4.79 -9.81 14.36
CA LYS A 165 3.63 -10.72 14.36
C LYS A 165 2.31 -9.99 14.59
N TYR A 166 1.21 -10.62 14.17
CA TYR A 166 -0.13 -10.16 14.51
C TYR A 166 -0.55 -10.69 15.88
N MET A 167 -0.87 -9.77 16.78
CA MET A 167 -1.47 -10.05 18.08
C MET A 167 -2.99 -10.05 17.94
N VAL A 168 -3.63 -11.12 18.39
CA VAL A 168 -5.09 -11.16 18.62
C VAL A 168 -5.31 -10.92 20.11
N TYR A 169 -6.24 -10.04 20.45
CA TYR A 169 -6.57 -9.69 21.84
C TYR A 169 -8.07 -9.59 22.04
N TRP A 170 -8.55 -10.01 23.20
CA TRP A 170 -9.99 -10.19 23.47
C TRP A 170 -10.26 -10.22 24.98
N SER A 171 -11.53 -10.15 25.37
CA SER A 171 -11.92 -10.22 26.78
C SER A 171 -12.34 -11.62 27.20
N MET A 172 -11.90 -12.04 28.39
CA MET A 172 -12.30 -13.31 28.99
C MET A 172 -12.75 -13.15 30.43
N LYS A 173 -13.68 -14.03 30.83
CA LYS A 173 -14.12 -14.17 32.23
C LYS A 173 -14.08 -15.62 32.68
N HIS A 174 -13.46 -15.86 33.81
CA HIS A 174 -13.41 -17.18 34.46
C HIS A 174 -14.23 -17.14 35.75
N GLY A 175 -15.20 -18.06 35.86
CA GLY A 175 -16.07 -18.14 37.04
C GLY A 175 -16.73 -16.80 37.39
N ASP A 176 -16.56 -16.34 38.63
CA ASP A 176 -17.11 -15.07 39.12
C ASP A 176 -16.06 -13.95 39.18
N GLY A 177 -14.90 -14.15 38.54
CA GLY A 177 -13.87 -13.15 38.40
C GLY A 177 -14.26 -11.98 37.49
N ALA A 178 -13.37 -10.99 37.42
CA ALA A 178 -13.51 -9.87 36.50
C ALA A 178 -13.30 -10.31 35.04
N ASP A 179 -13.99 -9.64 34.12
CA ASP A 179 -13.62 -9.69 32.71
C ASP A 179 -12.35 -8.88 32.50
N ILE A 180 -11.34 -9.45 31.87
CA ILE A 180 -10.11 -8.72 31.55
C ILE A 180 -9.62 -9.06 30.16
N ILE A 181 -8.73 -8.23 29.63
CA ILE A 181 -8.24 -8.37 28.26
C ILE A 181 -6.99 -9.26 28.24
N TYR A 182 -7.04 -10.29 27.41
CA TYR A 182 -5.95 -11.21 27.12
C TYR A 182 -5.46 -11.03 25.69
N TYR A 183 -4.30 -11.60 25.39
CA TYR A 183 -3.75 -11.67 24.04
C TYR A 183 -3.03 -12.99 23.77
N ALA A 184 -2.90 -13.31 22.49
CA ALA A 184 -1.95 -14.29 21.96
C ALA A 184 -1.54 -13.87 20.53
N TYR A 185 -0.36 -14.30 20.07
CA TYR A 185 0.01 -14.10 18.67
C TYR A 185 -0.64 -15.15 17.78
N ALA A 186 -1.12 -14.72 16.62
CA ALA A 186 -1.57 -15.62 15.57
C ALA A 186 -0.36 -16.24 14.86
N ASN A 187 -0.53 -17.47 14.36
CA ASN A 187 0.45 -18.08 13.47
C ASN A 187 0.50 -17.37 12.10
N THR A 188 1.53 -17.64 11.28
CA THR A 188 1.72 -16.99 9.97
C THR A 188 0.54 -17.16 9.01
N GLU A 189 -0.16 -18.29 9.08
CA GLU A 189 -1.35 -18.56 8.25
C GLU A 189 -2.61 -17.84 8.74
N PHE A 190 -2.57 -17.22 9.93
CA PHE A 190 -3.71 -16.63 10.61
C PHE A 190 -4.87 -17.63 10.81
N SER A 191 -4.52 -18.85 11.21
CA SER A 191 -5.44 -19.99 11.38
C SER A 191 -5.51 -20.55 12.80
N ASP A 192 -4.54 -20.21 13.65
CA ASP A 192 -4.47 -20.64 15.06
C ASP A 192 -3.65 -19.63 15.89
N LEU A 193 -3.71 -19.76 17.21
CA LEU A 193 -2.87 -19.03 18.16
C LEU A 193 -1.59 -19.82 18.48
N GLU A 194 -0.46 -19.13 18.54
CA GLU A 194 0.85 -19.75 18.77
C GLU A 194 1.06 -20.21 20.22
N SER A 195 0.33 -19.63 21.17
CA SER A 195 0.51 -19.90 22.60
C SER A 195 -0.77 -19.66 23.40
N GLU A 196 -0.76 -20.15 24.64
CA GLU A 196 -1.84 -19.91 25.60
C GLU A 196 -2.03 -18.40 25.85
N PRO A 197 -3.28 -17.91 25.98
CA PRO A 197 -3.55 -16.49 26.18
C PRO A 197 -2.92 -15.93 27.44
N ARG A 198 -2.31 -14.75 27.34
CA ARG A 198 -1.70 -14.02 28.45
C ARG A 198 -2.49 -12.76 28.74
N VAL A 199 -2.48 -12.30 29.99
CA VAL A 199 -3.12 -11.03 30.34
C VAL A 199 -2.43 -9.89 29.59
N LEU A 200 -3.21 -9.15 28.81
CA LEU A 200 -2.75 -7.92 28.14
C LEU A 200 -2.96 -6.72 29.07
N PHE A 201 -4.16 -6.62 29.64
CA PHE A 201 -4.58 -5.46 30.41
C PHE A 201 -5.59 -5.82 31.50
N LEU A 202 -5.29 -5.35 32.71
CA LEU A 202 -6.18 -5.31 33.87
C LEU A 202 -6.13 -3.89 34.44
N PRO A 203 -7.28 -3.19 34.57
CA PRO A 203 -7.30 -1.86 35.17
C PRO A 203 -6.76 -1.86 36.61
N LYS A 204 -6.15 -0.75 37.04
CA LYS A 204 -5.55 -0.64 38.39
C LYS A 204 -6.51 -0.90 39.53
N ASN A 205 -7.81 -0.71 39.30
CA ASN A 205 -8.85 -0.94 40.29
C ASN A 205 -9.26 -2.44 40.41
N GLY A 206 -8.71 -3.32 39.58
CA GLY A 206 -8.97 -4.76 39.60
C GLY A 206 -10.36 -5.17 39.06
N LYS A 207 -11.11 -4.26 38.46
CA LYS A 207 -12.50 -4.49 38.01
C LYS A 207 -12.59 -4.76 36.50
N SER A 208 -13.76 -5.23 36.07
CA SER A 208 -13.98 -5.72 34.71
C SER A 208 -13.77 -4.70 33.58
N CYS A 209 -12.98 -5.05 32.58
CA CYS A 209 -12.89 -4.34 31.31
C CYS A 209 -13.15 -5.27 30.12
N ILE A 210 -13.84 -4.74 29.12
CA ILE A 210 -14.12 -5.45 27.86
C ILE A 210 -13.91 -4.53 26.65
N ASP A 211 -14.11 -5.08 25.45
CA ASP A 211 -14.14 -4.35 24.17
C ASP A 211 -12.90 -3.45 23.98
N GLY A 212 -11.73 -4.07 24.07
CA GLY A 212 -10.48 -3.36 23.83
C GLY A 212 -10.33 -2.98 22.36
N ASP A 213 -9.87 -1.76 22.10
CA ASP A 213 -9.50 -1.26 20.77
C ASP A 213 -8.16 -0.51 20.86
N ILE A 214 -7.16 -0.98 20.13
CA ILE A 214 -5.78 -0.51 20.19
C ILE A 214 -5.38 0.11 18.85
N ILE A 215 -4.94 1.37 18.90
CA ILE A 215 -4.32 2.06 17.76
C ILE A 215 -2.89 2.48 18.08
N ASN A 216 -1.98 2.33 17.12
CA ASN A 216 -0.62 2.89 17.22
C ASN A 216 -0.59 4.29 16.62
N LYS A 217 -0.02 5.24 17.37
CA LYS A 217 0.28 6.58 16.89
C LYS A 217 1.66 7.00 17.37
N ASN A 218 2.57 7.24 16.44
CA ASN A 218 3.93 7.70 16.70
C ASN A 218 4.72 6.80 17.68
N GLY A 219 4.52 5.48 17.60
CA GLY A 219 5.22 4.53 18.47
C GLY A 219 4.59 4.33 19.85
N LEU A 220 3.48 5.01 20.16
CA LEU A 220 2.67 4.76 21.35
C LEU A 220 1.39 4.01 20.97
N PHE A 221 1.01 3.05 21.79
CA PHE A 221 -0.24 2.29 21.66
C PHE A 221 -1.29 2.86 22.61
N TYR A 222 -2.48 3.13 22.07
CA TYR A 222 -3.63 3.68 22.77
C TYR A 222 -4.71 2.62 22.86
N LEU A 223 -4.92 2.05 24.06
CA LEU A 223 -5.98 1.09 24.35
C LEU A 223 -7.22 1.82 24.87
N PHE A 224 -8.25 1.90 24.03
CA PHE A 224 -9.60 2.21 24.44
C PHE A 224 -10.23 0.94 24.99
N TYR A 225 -10.87 1.02 26.15
CA TYR A 225 -11.53 -0.14 26.76
C TYR A 225 -12.81 0.28 27.45
N LYS A 226 -13.83 -0.59 27.39
CA LYS A 226 -15.09 -0.39 28.09
C LYS A 226 -14.98 -0.88 29.53
N THR A 227 -15.39 -0.07 30.49
CA THR A 227 -15.62 -0.52 31.86
C THR A 227 -16.93 -1.32 31.92
N GLU A 228 -16.94 -2.46 32.61
CA GLU A 228 -18.09 -3.37 32.66
C GLU A 228 -18.63 -3.52 34.08
N GLY A 229 -19.92 -3.24 34.26
CA GLY A 229 -20.61 -3.38 35.55
C GLY A 229 -20.21 -2.35 36.61
N HIS A 230 -19.39 -1.34 36.28
CA HIS A 230 -18.96 -0.30 37.22
C HIS A 230 -18.61 1.01 36.50
N GLY A 231 -19.64 1.76 36.14
CA GLY A 231 -19.52 2.66 35.00
C GLY A 231 -19.49 1.85 33.72
N ASN A 232 -20.24 2.29 32.70
CA ASN A 232 -20.42 1.55 31.45
C ASN A 232 -19.98 2.46 30.30
N GLY A 233 -18.72 2.87 30.36
CA GLY A 233 -18.13 3.87 29.48
C GLY A 233 -16.75 3.47 29.00
N ILE A 234 -16.20 4.27 28.10
CA ILE A 234 -14.90 4.02 27.47
C ILE A 234 -13.83 4.81 28.21
N LYS A 235 -12.77 4.12 28.63
CA LYS A 235 -11.55 4.71 29.20
C LYS A 235 -10.37 4.44 28.28
N LEU A 236 -9.25 5.11 28.56
CA LEU A 236 -8.04 5.05 27.76
C LEU A 236 -6.84 4.64 28.63
N ALA A 237 -5.97 3.80 28.10
CA ALA A 237 -4.66 3.50 28.66
C ALA A 237 -3.58 3.49 27.57
N LEU A 238 -2.36 3.92 27.90
CA LEU A 238 -1.25 4.01 26.94
C LEU A 238 -0.10 3.08 27.31
N THR A 239 0.61 2.58 26.31
CA THR A 239 1.90 1.90 26.48
C THR A 239 2.81 2.16 25.28
N ASP A 240 4.12 2.04 25.45
CA ASP A 240 5.12 2.00 24.37
C ASP A 240 5.47 0.56 23.95
N SER A 241 4.95 -0.44 24.66
CA SER A 241 5.19 -1.86 24.40
C SER A 241 3.98 -2.69 24.82
N LEU A 242 3.29 -3.26 23.82
CA LEU A 242 2.04 -4.04 23.98
C LEU A 242 2.15 -5.12 25.07
N THR A 243 3.26 -5.84 25.10
CA THR A 243 3.47 -6.98 26.00
C THR A 243 4.20 -6.64 27.30
N SER A 244 4.47 -5.37 27.58
CA SER A 244 5.21 -4.95 28.78
C SER A 244 4.43 -5.16 30.08
N GLY A 245 3.10 -5.30 29.99
CA GLY A 245 2.18 -5.26 31.13
C GLY A 245 2.08 -3.88 31.80
N LYS A 246 2.73 -2.85 31.23
CA LYS A 246 2.78 -1.50 31.79
C LYS A 246 1.90 -0.57 30.97
N TRP A 247 0.69 -0.36 31.48
CA TRP A 247 -0.30 0.54 30.90
C TRP A 247 -0.54 1.75 31.80
N ILE A 248 -0.48 2.95 31.22
CA ILE A 248 -0.72 4.22 31.90
C ILE A 248 -2.16 4.65 31.60
N GLU A 249 -3.07 4.35 32.52
CA GLU A 249 -4.46 4.82 32.45
C GLU A 249 -4.54 6.35 32.44
N GLN A 250 -5.31 6.88 31.48
CA GLN A 250 -5.63 8.30 31.38
C GLN A 250 -6.89 8.63 32.20
N PRO A 251 -7.01 9.87 32.69
CA PRO A 251 -8.18 10.29 33.45
C PRO A 251 -9.43 10.42 32.56
N GLY A 252 -10.58 10.24 33.19
CA GLY A 252 -11.89 10.50 32.59
C GLY A 252 -12.36 9.43 31.60
N TYR A 253 -13.62 9.59 31.23
CA TYR A 253 -14.28 8.83 30.19
C TYR A 253 -14.08 9.52 28.82
N LYS A 254 -13.98 8.74 27.74
CA LYS A 254 -13.73 9.24 26.38
C LYS A 254 -15.00 9.37 25.56
N GLN A 255 -16.07 8.65 25.92
CA GLN A 255 -17.39 8.90 25.36
C GLN A 255 -17.90 10.30 25.73
N GLN A 256 -18.75 10.87 24.87
CA GLN A 256 -19.32 12.20 25.02
C GLN A 256 -20.81 12.15 25.37
N THR A 257 -21.24 11.03 25.94
CA THR A 257 -22.60 10.79 26.45
C THR A 257 -22.54 10.25 27.88
N ASN A 258 -23.63 10.46 28.62
CA ASN A 258 -23.85 9.83 29.93
C ASN A 258 -24.56 8.47 29.82
N ASP A 259 -25.03 8.12 28.63
CA ASP A 259 -25.61 6.79 28.37
C ASP A 259 -24.52 5.71 28.42
N ALA A 260 -24.95 4.46 28.65
CA ALA A 260 -24.05 3.33 28.60
C ALA A 260 -23.62 3.04 27.14
N VAL A 261 -22.33 2.78 26.96
CA VAL A 261 -21.70 2.55 25.65
C VAL A 261 -20.83 1.30 25.66
N GLU A 262 -20.59 0.74 24.47
CA GLU A 262 -19.71 -0.41 24.27
C GLU A 262 -19.16 -0.48 22.84
N GLY A 263 -18.28 -1.44 22.56
CA GLY A 263 -17.77 -1.69 21.22
C GLY A 263 -17.08 -0.50 20.57
N SER A 264 -16.08 0.08 21.24
CA SER A 264 -15.30 1.18 20.67
C SER A 264 -14.47 0.73 19.48
N SER A 265 -14.35 1.60 18.49
CA SER A 265 -13.37 1.47 17.41
C SER A 265 -12.84 2.84 17.02
N VAL A 266 -11.52 2.92 16.81
CA VAL A 266 -10.83 4.13 16.39
C VAL A 266 -10.21 3.94 15.02
N PHE A 267 -10.46 4.88 14.11
CA PHE A 267 -9.81 4.94 12.80
C PHE A 267 -9.31 6.34 12.47
N LYS A 268 -8.29 6.42 11.62
CA LYS A 268 -7.73 7.69 11.12
C LYS A 268 -8.50 8.10 9.86
N LEU A 269 -8.81 9.39 9.73
CA LEU A 269 -9.28 9.92 8.46
C LEU A 269 -8.13 9.97 7.45
N ASN A 270 -8.36 9.42 6.26
CA ASN A 270 -7.45 9.43 5.13
C ASN A 270 -6.91 10.84 4.87
N GLN A 271 -5.58 10.94 4.73
CA GLN A 271 -4.87 12.18 4.44
C GLN A 271 -5.17 13.31 5.45
N SER A 272 -5.37 12.96 6.72
CA SER A 272 -5.67 13.91 7.79
C SER A 272 -5.03 13.47 9.11
N ASP A 273 -4.66 14.42 9.97
CA ASP A 273 -4.21 14.10 11.34
C ASP A 273 -5.35 13.79 12.32
N ARG A 274 -6.59 13.73 11.81
CA ARG A 274 -7.81 13.52 12.59
C ARG A 274 -8.15 12.04 12.69
N TYR A 275 -8.64 11.67 13.86
CA TYR A 275 -9.08 10.34 14.24
C TYR A 275 -10.53 10.38 14.68
N ILE A 276 -11.26 9.31 14.40
CA ILE A 276 -12.65 9.13 14.77
C ILE A 276 -12.74 7.98 15.76
N LEU A 277 -13.28 8.26 16.94
CA LEU A 277 -13.75 7.26 17.90
C LEU A 277 -15.25 7.05 17.67
N MET A 278 -15.64 5.82 17.39
CA MET A 278 -17.04 5.41 17.30
C MET A 278 -17.38 4.36 18.35
N TYR A 279 -18.62 4.34 18.84
CA TYR A 279 -19.11 3.36 19.80
C TYR A 279 -20.63 3.19 19.76
N ASP A 280 -21.09 2.00 20.18
CA ASP A 280 -22.50 1.63 20.26
C ASP A 280 -23.12 2.17 21.56
N VAL A 281 -24.13 3.03 21.45
CA VAL A 281 -24.99 3.43 22.56
C VAL A 281 -26.11 2.40 22.67
N TYR A 282 -25.76 1.18 23.08
CA TYR A 282 -26.56 -0.04 22.89
C TYR A 282 -27.97 0.02 23.50
N GLY A 283 -28.16 0.78 24.59
CA GLY A 283 -29.48 1.00 25.19
C GLY A 283 -30.40 1.95 24.41
N LYS A 284 -29.87 2.62 23.38
CA LYS A 284 -30.56 3.62 22.55
C LYS A 284 -30.66 3.21 21.08
N GLY A 285 -30.01 2.11 20.68
CA GLY A 285 -30.01 1.63 19.30
C GLY A 285 -29.37 2.62 18.30
N LYS A 286 -28.37 3.37 18.75
CA LYS A 286 -27.64 4.34 17.92
C LYS A 286 -26.14 4.25 18.13
N TYR A 287 -25.39 4.70 17.14
CA TYR A 287 -23.97 4.97 17.27
C TYR A 287 -23.72 6.43 17.63
N GLN A 288 -22.59 6.70 18.27
CA GLN A 288 -22.04 8.04 18.41
C GLN A 288 -20.62 8.08 17.85
N PHE A 289 -20.31 9.16 17.11
CA PHE A 289 -19.03 9.41 16.48
C PHE A 289 -18.41 10.66 17.10
N CYS A 290 -17.12 10.58 17.41
CA CYS A 290 -16.38 11.68 17.99
C CYS A 290 -15.01 11.84 17.33
N GLU A 291 -14.64 13.07 17.04
CA GLU A 291 -13.37 13.42 16.39
C GLU A 291 -12.31 13.85 17.42
N SER A 292 -11.04 13.50 17.15
CA SER A 292 -9.87 13.95 17.91
C SER A 292 -8.62 14.08 17.02
N VAL A 293 -7.70 14.96 17.39
CA VAL A 293 -6.34 15.02 16.82
C VAL A 293 -5.28 14.46 17.78
N ASP A 294 -5.62 14.20 19.04
CA ASP A 294 -4.69 13.78 20.10
C ASP A 294 -5.03 12.41 20.71
N LEU A 295 -6.17 11.81 20.33
CA LEU A 295 -6.73 10.57 20.87
C LEU A 295 -7.14 10.63 22.35
N ASP A 296 -7.20 11.82 22.94
CA ASP A 296 -7.54 12.00 24.36
C ASP A 296 -8.78 12.89 24.54
N ARG A 297 -8.85 13.98 23.77
CA ARG A 297 -9.97 14.93 23.76
C ARG A 297 -10.82 14.73 22.52
N PHE A 298 -12.11 14.51 22.73
CA PHE A 298 -13.06 14.13 21.69
C PHE A 298 -14.20 15.12 21.57
N LYS A 299 -14.62 15.41 20.34
CA LYS A 299 -15.78 16.27 20.02
C LYS A 299 -16.82 15.45 19.26
N VAL A 300 -18.09 15.52 19.67
CA VAL A 300 -19.21 14.86 18.98
C VAL A 300 -19.39 15.41 17.57
N ILE A 301 -19.55 14.51 16.60
CA ILE A 301 -19.78 14.81 15.18
C ILE A 301 -21.00 14.06 14.61
N ASP A 302 -21.92 13.59 15.45
CA ASP A 302 -23.09 12.79 15.02
C ASP A 302 -23.89 13.43 13.87
N HIS A 303 -23.98 14.77 13.84
CA HIS A 303 -24.70 15.53 12.81
C HIS A 303 -23.99 15.56 11.45
N GLU A 304 -22.70 15.21 11.40
CA GLU A 304 -21.91 15.11 10.17
C GLU A 304 -21.98 13.69 9.57
N VAL A 305 -22.33 12.69 10.40
CA VAL A 305 -22.36 11.29 10.00
C VAL A 305 -23.74 10.88 9.48
N ASN A 306 -23.77 10.23 8.32
CA ASN A 306 -25.00 9.79 7.67
C ASN A 306 -24.90 8.33 7.23
N MET A 307 -25.77 7.48 7.77
CA MET A 307 -25.81 6.04 7.49
C MET A 307 -27.23 5.60 7.13
N ASP A 308 -27.36 4.64 6.21
CA ASP A 308 -28.64 3.99 5.83
C ASP A 308 -28.86 2.64 6.54
N PHE A 309 -28.08 2.36 7.58
CA PHE A 309 -28.11 1.15 8.40
C PHE A 309 -27.90 1.48 9.88
N HIS A 310 -28.18 0.49 10.73
CA HIS A 310 -27.98 0.58 12.18
C HIS A 310 -26.93 -0.47 12.60
N PRO A 311 -25.65 -0.09 12.70
CA PRO A 311 -24.61 -1.03 13.10
C PRO A 311 -24.62 -1.30 14.61
N ARG A 312 -23.99 -2.40 14.98
CA ARG A 312 -23.51 -2.77 16.32
C ARG A 312 -22.06 -3.21 16.21
N HIS A 313 -21.33 -2.99 17.32
CA HIS A 313 -19.90 -3.20 17.55
C HIS A 313 -19.13 -3.71 16.31
N GLY A 314 -18.39 -2.83 15.67
CA GLY A 314 -17.67 -3.09 14.41
C GLY A 314 -16.47 -2.19 14.25
N SER A 315 -15.81 -2.26 13.10
CA SER A 315 -14.53 -1.60 12.83
C SER A 315 -14.44 -1.04 11.41
N ILE A 316 -13.58 -0.05 11.22
CA ILE A 316 -13.39 0.64 9.94
C ILE A 316 -11.92 0.59 9.51
N ILE A 317 -11.68 0.21 8.25
CA ILE A 317 -10.36 0.33 7.61
C ILE A 317 -10.42 1.22 6.38
N PRO A 318 -9.32 1.88 6.01
CA PRO A 318 -9.24 2.61 4.76
C PRO A 318 -9.16 1.64 3.57
N LEU A 319 -9.71 2.06 2.43
CA LEU A 319 -9.73 1.32 1.16
C LEU A 319 -8.95 2.05 0.07
N SER A 320 -8.17 1.29 -0.71
CA SER A 320 -7.66 1.75 -2.00
C SER A 320 -8.77 1.79 -3.04
N ARG A 321 -8.49 2.42 -4.19
CA ARG A 321 -9.44 2.46 -5.31
C ARG A 321 -9.80 1.07 -5.80
N SER A 322 -8.79 0.21 -5.97
CA SER A 322 -9.00 -1.14 -6.51
C SER A 322 -9.84 -2.01 -5.56
N GLU A 323 -9.65 -1.86 -4.25
CA GLU A 323 -10.43 -2.57 -3.22
C GLU A 323 -11.86 -2.07 -3.13
N PHE A 324 -12.05 -0.74 -3.15
CA PHE A 324 -13.37 -0.14 -3.17
C PHE A 324 -14.17 -0.64 -4.36
N LYS A 325 -13.56 -0.62 -5.55
CA LYS A 325 -14.20 -1.10 -6.78
C LYS A 325 -14.54 -2.59 -6.70
N LYS A 326 -13.63 -3.45 -6.21
CA LYS A 326 -13.91 -4.89 -6.03
C LYS A 326 -15.14 -5.13 -5.15
N LEU A 327 -15.26 -4.41 -4.04
CA LEU A 327 -16.40 -4.49 -3.13
C LEU A 327 -17.71 -4.08 -3.82
N THR A 328 -17.70 -2.94 -4.53
CA THR A 328 -18.90 -2.44 -5.20
C THR A 328 -19.26 -3.24 -6.46
N ASP A 329 -18.29 -3.78 -7.18
CA ASP A 329 -18.54 -4.67 -8.33
C ASP A 329 -19.20 -5.98 -7.86
N ARG A 330 -18.81 -6.48 -6.68
CA ARG A 330 -19.38 -7.71 -6.11
C ARG A 330 -20.77 -7.50 -5.52
N TRP A 331 -20.98 -6.42 -4.78
CA TRP A 331 -22.16 -6.23 -3.92
C TRP A 331 -23.09 -5.09 -4.36
N GLY A 332 -22.75 -4.40 -5.45
CA GLY A 332 -23.46 -3.23 -5.97
C GLY A 332 -22.90 -1.92 -5.41
N THR A 333 -22.93 -0.87 -6.24
CA THR A 333 -22.57 0.51 -5.84
C THR A 333 -23.81 1.25 -5.34
N PRO A 334 -23.82 1.74 -4.08
CA PRO A 334 -24.87 2.63 -3.60
C PRO A 334 -24.96 3.90 -4.45
N SER A 335 -26.18 4.32 -4.82
CA SER A 335 -26.40 5.34 -5.87
C SER A 335 -25.84 6.74 -5.55
N ASP A 336 -25.70 7.07 -4.28
CA ASP A 336 -25.19 8.35 -3.80
C ASP A 336 -23.71 8.31 -3.38
N ILE A 337 -23.06 7.15 -3.50
CA ILE A 337 -21.62 6.99 -3.33
C ILE A 337 -20.95 7.11 -4.69
N LYS A 338 -20.10 8.12 -4.84
CA LYS A 338 -19.33 8.36 -6.07
C LYS A 338 -17.85 8.36 -5.77
N LEU A 339 -17.14 7.41 -6.35
CA LEU A 339 -15.69 7.44 -6.33
C LEU A 339 -15.21 8.53 -7.29
N SER A 340 -14.39 9.47 -6.79
CA SER A 340 -13.80 10.51 -7.65
C SER A 340 -13.04 9.88 -8.82
N ALA A 341 -13.17 10.43 -10.02
CA ALA A 341 -12.40 10.01 -11.18
C ALA A 341 -10.97 10.56 -11.09
N LYS A 342 -10.11 9.90 -10.33
CA LYS A 342 -8.67 10.21 -10.26
C LYS A 342 -7.98 9.49 -11.43
N LYS A 343 -7.22 10.22 -12.26
CA LYS A 343 -6.47 9.62 -13.37
C LYS A 343 -5.04 9.25 -12.95
N ASN A 344 -4.46 9.95 -11.98
CA ASN A 344 -3.05 9.85 -11.60
C ASN A 344 -2.80 10.03 -10.08
N PRO A 345 -1.93 9.21 -9.45
CA PRO A 345 -1.15 8.15 -10.07
C PRO A 345 -2.02 6.98 -10.50
N ILE A 346 -1.56 6.25 -11.51
CA ILE A 346 -2.25 5.06 -12.04
C ILE A 346 -1.90 3.78 -11.29
N LEU A 347 -0.83 3.80 -10.48
CA LEU A 347 -0.41 2.70 -9.62
C LEU A 347 -0.49 3.13 -8.15
N ASP A 348 -1.12 2.31 -7.31
CA ASP A 348 -1.09 2.46 -5.84
C ASP A 348 0.32 2.16 -5.33
N GLY A 349 0.84 2.92 -4.36
CA GLY A 349 2.16 2.77 -3.77
C GLY A 349 3.22 3.74 -4.33
N PHE A 350 4.49 3.40 -4.09
CA PHE A 350 5.64 4.17 -4.57
C PHE A 350 6.37 3.38 -5.66
N TYR A 351 6.35 3.92 -6.86
CA TYR A 351 6.92 3.30 -8.06
C TYR A 351 7.48 4.39 -8.95
N ALA A 352 8.54 4.05 -9.67
CA ALA A 352 9.23 4.98 -10.53
C ALA A 352 9.71 4.33 -11.81
N ASP A 353 10.37 5.13 -12.65
CA ASP A 353 11.05 4.70 -13.86
C ASP A 353 10.24 3.70 -14.72
N PRO A 354 8.99 4.03 -15.11
CA PRO A 354 8.07 3.08 -15.71
C PRO A 354 8.37 2.81 -17.19
N ASP A 355 8.46 1.54 -17.56
CA ASP A 355 8.37 1.08 -18.96
C ASP A 355 6.99 0.47 -19.22
N VAL A 356 6.42 0.71 -20.41
CA VAL A 356 5.05 0.30 -20.76
C VAL A 356 5.04 -0.55 -22.02
N LEU A 357 4.28 -1.64 -21.99
CA LEU A 357 4.16 -2.59 -23.10
C LEU A 357 2.70 -3.01 -23.30
N TYR A 358 2.23 -3.00 -24.55
CA TYR A 358 1.08 -3.81 -24.92
C TYR A 358 1.54 -5.21 -25.37
N SER A 359 1.05 -6.24 -24.69
CA SER A 359 1.36 -7.64 -25.04
C SER A 359 0.42 -8.14 -26.13
N ASN A 360 0.97 -8.51 -27.29
CA ASN A 360 0.20 -9.17 -28.32
C ASN A 360 -0.23 -10.58 -27.93
N LYS A 361 0.46 -11.23 -27.00
CA LYS A 361 0.12 -12.56 -26.49
C LYS A 361 -1.11 -12.54 -25.60
N THR A 362 -1.16 -11.63 -24.62
CA THR A 362 -2.23 -11.61 -23.61
C THR A 362 -3.33 -10.60 -23.92
N LYS A 363 -3.11 -9.70 -24.89
CA LYS A 363 -4.01 -8.59 -25.24
C LYS A 363 -4.25 -7.60 -24.09
N LYS A 364 -3.23 -7.42 -23.24
CA LYS A 364 -3.24 -6.48 -22.10
C LYS A 364 -2.07 -5.52 -22.18
N TYR A 365 -2.22 -4.41 -21.47
CA TYR A 365 -1.16 -3.47 -21.18
C TYR A 365 -0.42 -3.89 -19.91
N TYR A 366 0.88 -3.60 -19.85
CA TYR A 366 1.75 -3.88 -18.72
C TYR A 366 2.64 -2.68 -18.43
N ILE A 367 2.81 -2.36 -17.15
CA ILE A 367 3.80 -1.39 -16.68
C ILE A 367 4.83 -2.12 -15.82
N TYR A 368 6.10 -1.79 -16.04
CA TYR A 368 7.25 -2.31 -15.33
C TYR A 368 8.02 -1.14 -14.71
N PRO A 369 7.82 -0.87 -13.41
CA PRO A 369 8.52 0.21 -12.74
C PRO A 369 9.70 -0.29 -11.89
N THR A 370 10.58 0.63 -11.50
CA THR A 370 11.38 0.51 -10.27
C THR A 370 10.44 0.43 -9.06
N SER A 371 10.70 -0.51 -8.15
CA SER A 371 10.06 -0.52 -6.82
C SER A 371 10.69 0.58 -5.95
N ASP A 372 9.97 1.67 -5.73
CA ASP A 372 10.46 2.88 -5.03
C ASP A 372 10.03 2.87 -3.55
N GLY A 373 10.25 3.97 -2.81
CA GLY A 373 9.93 4.06 -1.38
C GLY A 373 11.02 3.47 -0.45
N PHE A 374 12.17 3.09 -1.02
CA PHE A 374 13.34 2.62 -0.30
C PHE A 374 14.40 3.70 -0.24
N ASN A 375 14.94 4.00 0.95
CA ASN A 375 16.00 4.98 1.13
C ASN A 375 17.16 4.75 0.14
N GLY A 376 17.55 5.81 -0.58
CA GLY A 376 18.66 5.77 -1.54
C GLY A 376 18.44 4.80 -2.71
N TRP A 377 17.19 4.64 -3.16
CA TRP A 377 16.81 3.69 -4.21
C TRP A 377 17.26 2.26 -3.90
N GLY A 378 17.11 1.84 -2.64
CA GLY A 378 17.56 0.54 -2.13
C GLY A 378 16.72 -0.67 -2.57
N GLY A 379 15.70 -0.48 -3.41
CA GLY A 379 14.85 -1.55 -3.93
C GLY A 379 15.68 -2.64 -4.62
N TYR A 380 15.25 -3.89 -4.47
CA TYR A 380 15.99 -5.07 -4.94
C TYR A 380 15.14 -6.06 -5.74
N TYR A 381 13.91 -5.68 -6.09
CA TYR A 381 12.98 -6.51 -6.84
C TYR A 381 12.17 -5.64 -7.81
N PHE A 382 11.65 -6.28 -8.86
CA PHE A 382 10.75 -5.67 -9.82
C PHE A 382 9.37 -6.29 -9.73
N LYS A 383 8.34 -5.46 -9.88
CA LYS A 383 6.94 -5.88 -10.08
C LYS A 383 6.48 -5.58 -11.49
N THR A 384 5.34 -6.14 -11.87
CA THR A 384 4.59 -5.65 -13.03
C THR A 384 3.12 -5.45 -12.69
N PHE A 385 2.49 -4.53 -13.42
CA PHE A 385 1.09 -4.19 -13.29
C PHE A 385 0.41 -4.39 -14.63
N SER A 386 -0.77 -5.01 -14.66
CA SER A 386 -1.51 -5.24 -15.91
C SER A 386 -2.84 -4.50 -15.96
N SER A 387 -3.24 -4.06 -17.15
CA SER A 387 -4.52 -3.40 -17.38
C SER A 387 -5.14 -3.83 -18.72
N THR A 388 -6.47 -3.83 -18.79
CA THR A 388 -7.23 -4.03 -20.03
C THR A 388 -7.79 -2.74 -20.61
N ASP A 389 -7.83 -1.66 -19.83
CA ASP A 389 -8.54 -0.41 -20.15
C ASP A 389 -7.73 0.86 -19.88
N LEU A 390 -6.46 0.72 -19.47
CA LEU A 390 -5.54 1.79 -19.09
C LEU A 390 -5.96 2.60 -17.86
N GLN A 391 -7.02 2.19 -17.16
CA GLN A 391 -7.55 2.88 -15.98
C GLN A 391 -7.31 2.04 -14.73
N ASP A 392 -7.72 0.77 -14.77
CA ASP A 392 -7.57 -0.14 -13.65
C ASP A 392 -6.34 -1.01 -13.85
N TRP A 393 -5.41 -0.93 -12.88
CA TRP A 393 -4.14 -1.64 -12.90
C TRP A 393 -4.11 -2.70 -11.80
N LYS A 394 -3.88 -3.95 -12.18
CA LYS A 394 -3.70 -5.08 -11.28
C LYS A 394 -2.22 -5.28 -10.97
N ASP A 395 -1.83 -5.26 -9.69
CA ASP A 395 -0.50 -5.74 -9.25
C ASP A 395 -0.39 -7.25 -9.54
N GLU A 396 0.48 -7.65 -10.47
CA GLU A 396 0.74 -9.06 -10.83
C GLU A 396 1.85 -9.69 -9.96
N GLY A 397 2.38 -8.95 -9.00
CA GLY A 397 3.39 -9.41 -8.06
C GLY A 397 4.83 -9.22 -8.54
N VAL A 398 5.76 -9.79 -7.78
CA VAL A 398 7.20 -9.73 -8.05
C VAL A 398 7.55 -10.63 -9.22
N ILE A 399 8.18 -10.07 -10.25
CA ILE A 399 8.54 -10.77 -11.48
C ILE A 399 10.02 -11.15 -11.55
N LEU A 400 10.87 -10.47 -10.77
CA LEU A 400 12.30 -10.72 -10.66
C LEU A 400 12.82 -10.16 -9.32
N ASP A 401 13.50 -10.97 -8.52
CA ASP A 401 14.15 -10.55 -7.27
C ASP A 401 15.67 -10.65 -7.42
N LEU A 402 16.40 -9.55 -7.29
CA LEU A 402 17.84 -9.54 -7.53
C LEU A 402 18.63 -10.38 -6.52
N LYS A 403 18.19 -10.45 -5.25
CA LYS A 403 18.90 -11.23 -4.22
C LYS A 403 18.80 -12.72 -4.49
N LYS A 404 17.68 -13.15 -5.08
CA LYS A 404 17.39 -14.55 -5.37
C LYS A 404 17.84 -14.96 -6.77
N ASP A 405 17.53 -14.15 -7.77
CA ASP A 405 17.54 -14.53 -9.19
C ASP A 405 18.75 -13.94 -9.95
N VAL A 406 19.44 -12.92 -9.40
CA VAL A 406 20.52 -12.17 -10.09
C VAL A 406 21.79 -12.07 -9.22
N PRO A 407 22.56 -13.17 -9.06
CA PRO A 407 23.68 -13.23 -8.12
C PRO A 407 24.82 -12.25 -8.42
N TRP A 408 24.97 -11.80 -9.67
CA TRP A 408 26.01 -10.84 -10.08
C TRP A 408 25.68 -9.39 -9.68
N GLY A 409 24.46 -9.10 -9.24
CA GLY A 409 24.02 -7.76 -8.85
C GLY A 409 22.83 -7.77 -7.88
N PRO A 410 22.99 -8.21 -6.61
CA PRO A 410 21.88 -8.45 -5.68
C PRO A 410 21.34 -7.19 -4.99
N ARG A 411 21.40 -6.01 -5.64
CA ARG A 411 20.97 -4.73 -5.09
C ARG A 411 20.58 -3.74 -6.19
N ASN A 412 19.79 -2.72 -5.84
CA ASN A 412 19.51 -1.57 -6.68
C ASN A 412 18.86 -1.98 -8.03
N ALA A 413 17.65 -2.53 -7.93
CA ALA A 413 16.79 -2.92 -9.05
C ALA A 413 16.13 -1.67 -9.66
N TRP A 414 16.73 -1.12 -10.71
CA TRP A 414 16.30 0.16 -11.28
C TRP A 414 15.92 0.09 -12.76
N ALA A 415 15.03 1.00 -13.14
CA ALA A 415 14.77 1.48 -14.50
C ALA A 415 14.76 0.36 -15.54
N PRO A 416 13.76 -0.52 -15.51
CA PRO A 416 13.68 -1.59 -16.49
C PRO A 416 13.18 -1.07 -17.84
N THR A 417 13.35 -1.90 -18.86
CA THR A 417 12.67 -1.76 -20.16
C THR A 417 12.38 -3.14 -20.73
N ILE A 418 11.31 -3.28 -21.53
CA ILE A 418 10.92 -4.59 -22.05
C ILE A 418 10.69 -4.61 -23.57
N ALA A 419 11.10 -5.71 -24.19
CA ALA A 419 10.77 -6.02 -25.58
C ALA A 419 9.95 -7.32 -25.68
N GLU A 420 8.81 -7.25 -26.37
CA GLU A 420 8.11 -8.44 -26.88
C GLU A 420 8.62 -8.77 -28.29
N LYS A 421 8.97 -10.04 -28.54
CA LYS A 421 9.41 -10.54 -29.84
C LYS A 421 8.72 -11.84 -30.19
N LYS A 422 8.33 -11.97 -31.46
CA LYS A 422 7.86 -13.25 -31.99
C LYS A 422 9.04 -14.15 -32.36
N VAL A 423 9.19 -15.28 -31.66
CA VAL A 423 10.26 -16.27 -31.84
C VAL A 423 9.61 -17.63 -32.13
N LYS A 424 9.90 -18.21 -33.31
CA LYS A 424 9.38 -19.52 -33.74
C LYS A 424 7.84 -19.67 -33.62
N GLY A 425 7.10 -18.59 -33.88
CA GLY A 425 5.64 -18.59 -33.89
C GLY A 425 4.97 -18.18 -32.58
N ASP A 426 5.69 -18.16 -31.46
CA ASP A 426 5.20 -17.67 -30.16
C ASP A 426 5.93 -16.38 -29.76
N TYR A 427 5.52 -15.74 -28.66
CA TYR A 427 6.14 -14.54 -28.10
C TYR A 427 7.09 -14.86 -26.96
N LYS A 428 8.23 -14.18 -26.96
CA LYS A 428 9.22 -14.10 -25.87
C LYS A 428 9.33 -12.66 -25.39
N TYR A 429 9.61 -12.52 -24.10
CA TYR A 429 9.78 -11.23 -23.42
C TYR A 429 11.23 -11.10 -22.97
N TYR A 430 11.86 -9.98 -23.33
CA TYR A 430 13.23 -9.65 -22.98
C TYR A 430 13.20 -8.41 -22.09
N TYR A 431 13.48 -8.62 -20.81
CA TYR A 431 13.40 -7.62 -19.76
C TYR A 431 14.80 -7.17 -19.39
N TYR A 432 15.16 -5.95 -19.78
CA TYR A 432 16.43 -5.34 -19.45
C TYR A 432 16.25 -4.49 -18.20
N PHE A 433 17.26 -4.46 -17.35
CA PHE A 433 17.16 -3.78 -16.06
C PHE A 433 18.53 -3.36 -15.57
N THR A 434 18.56 -2.40 -14.67
CA THR A 434 19.77 -2.04 -13.93
C THR A 434 19.82 -2.82 -12.62
N ALA A 435 20.99 -3.39 -12.32
CA ALA A 435 21.31 -4.02 -11.04
C ALA A 435 22.75 -3.69 -10.66
N ALA A 436 22.96 -3.15 -9.44
CA ALA A 436 24.26 -2.69 -8.97
C ALA A 436 25.03 -1.81 -9.99
N GLN A 437 24.30 -0.89 -10.65
CA GLN A 437 24.81 0.04 -11.68
C GLN A 437 25.41 -0.66 -12.92
N LYS A 438 24.86 -1.81 -13.29
CA LYS A 438 25.13 -2.55 -14.52
C LYS A 438 23.82 -2.97 -15.16
N ILE A 439 23.81 -3.18 -16.47
CA ILE A 439 22.59 -3.57 -17.19
C ILE A 439 22.58 -5.09 -17.38
N GLY A 440 21.52 -5.73 -16.93
CA GLY A 440 21.20 -7.14 -17.14
C GLY A 440 20.09 -7.34 -18.16
N VAL A 441 19.83 -8.61 -18.47
CA VAL A 441 18.65 -9.03 -19.26
C VAL A 441 18.14 -10.36 -18.75
N ALA A 442 16.83 -10.45 -18.55
CA ALA A 442 16.12 -11.66 -18.18
C ALA A 442 15.05 -11.99 -19.24
N VAL A 443 14.73 -13.28 -19.40
CA VAL A 443 13.85 -13.77 -20.46
C VAL A 443 12.67 -14.54 -19.89
N ALA A 444 11.48 -14.33 -20.46
CA ALA A 444 10.26 -15.04 -20.09
C ALA A 444 9.39 -15.42 -21.31
N ASP A 445 8.43 -16.32 -21.08
CA ASP A 445 7.39 -16.74 -22.03
C ASP A 445 6.07 -15.97 -21.89
N LEU A 446 5.94 -15.23 -20.78
CA LEU A 446 4.80 -14.38 -20.44
C LEU A 446 5.31 -13.01 -19.97
N PRO A 447 4.52 -11.94 -20.16
CA PRO A 447 4.88 -10.60 -19.68
C PRO A 447 4.99 -10.54 -18.15
N THR A 448 4.33 -11.44 -17.43
CA THR A 448 4.38 -11.55 -15.96
C THR A 448 5.46 -12.50 -15.45
N GLY A 449 6.37 -12.97 -16.30
CA GLY A 449 7.37 -13.96 -15.93
C GLY A 449 6.81 -15.40 -15.82
N PRO A 450 7.53 -16.31 -15.13
CA PRO A 450 8.77 -16.06 -14.39
C PRO A 450 9.91 -15.64 -15.34
N PHE A 451 10.65 -14.60 -14.96
CA PHE A 451 11.83 -14.15 -15.71
C PHE A 451 13.07 -14.92 -15.25
N LYS A 452 13.87 -15.34 -16.23
CA LYS A 452 15.16 -16.00 -15.98
C LYS A 452 16.30 -15.09 -16.43
N ASP A 453 17.15 -14.68 -15.50
CA ASP A 453 18.34 -13.88 -15.80
C ASP A 453 19.29 -14.62 -16.77
N SER A 454 19.97 -13.84 -17.61
CA SER A 454 20.97 -14.35 -18.56
C SER A 454 22.26 -14.85 -17.89
N GLY A 455 22.44 -14.57 -16.59
CA GLY A 455 23.51 -15.07 -15.74
C GLY A 455 24.70 -14.13 -15.60
N LYS A 456 24.72 -13.00 -16.31
CA LYS A 456 25.79 -11.99 -16.28
C LYS A 456 25.26 -10.63 -16.71
N PRO A 457 25.92 -9.51 -16.34
CA PRO A 457 25.59 -8.22 -16.92
C PRO A 457 25.85 -8.23 -18.44
N LEU A 458 24.94 -7.59 -19.17
CA LEU A 458 25.07 -7.30 -20.60
C LEU A 458 25.96 -6.09 -20.83
N ILE A 459 25.83 -5.06 -19.97
CA ILE A 459 26.68 -3.86 -19.96
C ILE A 459 27.19 -3.63 -18.53
N ASP A 460 28.50 -3.72 -18.36
CA ASP A 460 29.22 -3.39 -17.12
C ASP A 460 30.48 -2.55 -17.38
N PHE A 461 30.52 -1.91 -18.56
CA PHE A 461 31.66 -1.16 -19.06
C PHE A 461 31.20 0.16 -19.69
N LYS A 462 32.10 1.16 -19.66
CA LYS A 462 31.88 2.44 -20.32
C LYS A 462 32.25 2.37 -21.81
N PRO A 463 31.50 3.04 -22.70
CA PRO A 463 31.93 3.23 -24.07
C PRO A 463 33.29 3.93 -24.16
N ASN A 464 34.05 3.65 -25.21
CA ASN A 464 35.36 4.28 -25.44
C ASN A 464 35.23 5.82 -25.43
N GLY A 465 36.09 6.48 -24.66
CA GLY A 465 36.11 7.94 -24.54
C GLY A 465 35.23 8.51 -23.41
N ILE A 466 34.35 7.71 -22.82
CA ILE A 466 33.52 8.12 -21.68
C ILE A 466 34.29 7.92 -20.36
N LYS A 467 34.41 8.98 -19.57
CA LYS A 467 35.15 8.98 -18.29
C LYS A 467 34.27 9.17 -17.05
N GLY A 468 33.05 9.70 -17.22
CA GLY A 468 32.07 9.93 -16.15
C GLY A 468 30.75 9.22 -16.45
N GLY A 469 29.73 9.46 -15.62
CA GLY A 469 28.41 8.87 -15.80
C GLY A 469 28.30 7.40 -15.36
N GLN A 470 27.13 6.79 -15.61
CA GLN A 470 26.81 5.43 -15.14
C GLN A 470 26.12 4.58 -16.21
N GLU A 471 26.31 3.26 -16.13
CA GLU A 471 25.71 2.24 -17.00
C GLU A 471 24.33 1.83 -16.46
N ILE A 472 23.37 2.75 -16.56
CA ILE A 472 22.00 2.58 -16.08
C ILE A 472 20.97 2.99 -17.15
N ASP A 473 19.69 2.87 -16.82
CA ASP A 473 18.55 3.29 -17.64
C ASP A 473 18.57 2.70 -19.05
N PRO A 474 18.57 1.36 -19.19
CA PRO A 474 18.44 0.73 -20.49
C PRO A 474 17.11 1.10 -21.16
N ALA A 475 17.14 1.33 -22.46
CA ALA A 475 15.95 1.42 -23.31
C ALA A 475 16.11 0.46 -24.50
N VAL A 476 15.16 -0.45 -24.71
CA VAL A 476 15.19 -1.37 -25.85
C VAL A 476 14.22 -0.87 -26.92
N PHE A 477 14.69 -0.83 -28.16
CA PHE A 477 13.89 -0.41 -29.30
C PHE A 477 13.98 -1.43 -30.43
N ASN A 478 12.82 -1.79 -30.97
CA ASN A 478 12.71 -2.67 -32.12
C ASN A 478 12.39 -1.82 -33.34
N ASP A 479 13.36 -1.66 -34.23
CA ASP A 479 13.21 -0.81 -35.41
C ASP A 479 12.24 -1.46 -36.42
N PRO A 480 11.05 -0.88 -36.66
CA PRO A 480 10.10 -1.42 -37.62
C PRO A 480 10.58 -1.29 -39.06
N LYS A 481 11.55 -0.40 -39.37
CA LYS A 481 12.06 -0.17 -40.71
C LYS A 481 13.08 -1.24 -41.14
N SER A 482 14.06 -1.54 -40.29
CA SER A 482 15.12 -2.52 -40.60
C SER A 482 14.87 -3.91 -40.01
N GLY A 483 13.99 -4.04 -39.02
CA GLY A 483 13.80 -5.27 -38.23
C GLY A 483 14.92 -5.53 -37.21
N LYS A 484 15.90 -4.64 -37.08
CA LYS A 484 16.96 -4.71 -36.07
C LYS A 484 16.44 -4.27 -34.70
N SER A 485 17.18 -4.63 -33.67
CA SER A 485 16.93 -4.19 -32.30
C SER A 485 18.13 -3.43 -31.79
N TYR A 486 17.87 -2.41 -30.99
CA TYR A 486 18.87 -1.53 -30.42
C TYR A 486 18.67 -1.45 -28.91
N LEU A 487 19.78 -1.36 -28.18
CA LEU A 487 19.79 -1.06 -26.76
C LEU A 487 20.46 0.30 -26.58
N TYR A 488 19.78 1.19 -25.88
CA TYR A 488 20.28 2.50 -25.46
C TYR A 488 20.52 2.48 -23.96
N TRP A 489 21.47 3.28 -23.47
CA TRP A 489 21.70 3.42 -22.04
C TRP A 489 22.53 4.66 -21.70
N GLY A 490 22.53 5.02 -20.43
CA GLY A 490 23.50 5.91 -19.81
C GLY A 490 22.89 7.02 -18.97
N ASN A 491 23.57 7.34 -17.87
CA ASN A 491 23.41 8.59 -17.12
C ASN A 491 24.65 9.47 -17.33
N GLY A 492 24.45 10.72 -17.72
CA GLY A 492 25.50 11.69 -18.08
C GLY A 492 26.06 11.53 -19.50
N TYR A 493 25.69 10.46 -20.21
CA TYR A 493 25.97 10.23 -21.63
C TYR A 493 24.86 9.36 -22.23
N LEU A 494 24.69 9.39 -23.56
CA LEU A 494 23.78 8.49 -24.27
C LEU A 494 24.57 7.57 -25.19
N ALA A 495 24.50 6.26 -24.96
CA ALA A 495 25.07 5.24 -25.83
C ALA A 495 23.98 4.41 -26.52
N VAL A 496 24.34 3.81 -27.66
CA VAL A 496 23.51 2.86 -28.39
C VAL A 496 24.37 1.71 -28.94
N ALA A 497 23.82 0.51 -28.99
CA ALA A 497 24.37 -0.63 -29.71
C ALA A 497 23.27 -1.44 -30.39
N GLU A 498 23.58 -2.07 -31.53
CA GLU A 498 22.71 -3.07 -32.15
C GLU A 498 22.74 -4.36 -31.29
N LEU A 499 21.57 -4.91 -30.98
CA LEU A 499 21.42 -6.21 -30.34
C LEU A 499 21.61 -7.34 -31.38
N ASN A 500 22.17 -8.47 -30.94
CA ASN A 500 22.12 -9.70 -31.72
C ASN A 500 20.69 -10.26 -31.74
N LYS A 501 20.45 -11.21 -32.65
CA LYS A 501 19.13 -11.85 -32.82
C LYS A 501 18.64 -12.59 -31.56
N ASP A 502 19.55 -12.96 -30.67
CA ASP A 502 19.22 -13.62 -29.40
C ASP A 502 18.61 -12.65 -28.36
N MET A 503 18.71 -11.33 -28.61
CA MET A 503 18.30 -10.24 -27.71
C MET A 503 19.00 -10.23 -26.34
N ILE A 504 19.97 -11.12 -26.11
CA ILE A 504 20.71 -11.24 -24.84
C ILE A 504 22.21 -10.98 -25.02
N SER A 505 22.61 -10.48 -26.20
CA SER A 505 23.96 -10.02 -26.48
C SER A 505 23.95 -8.82 -27.43
N ILE A 506 24.93 -7.93 -27.31
CA ILE A 506 25.11 -6.76 -28.20
C ILE A 506 26.21 -6.99 -29.23
N LYS A 507 26.14 -6.28 -30.36
CA LYS A 507 27.21 -6.18 -31.35
C LYS A 507 28.20 -5.10 -30.92
N GLN A 508 29.27 -5.52 -30.24
CA GLN A 508 30.29 -4.64 -29.65
C GLN A 508 30.85 -3.58 -30.62
N ASN A 509 31.07 -3.95 -31.88
CA ASN A 509 31.59 -3.04 -32.91
C ASN A 509 30.57 -1.98 -33.41
N THR A 510 29.33 -2.01 -32.92
CA THR A 510 28.28 -1.03 -33.26
C THR A 510 28.04 -0.01 -32.15
N ILE A 511 28.78 -0.10 -31.04
CA ILE A 511 28.63 0.84 -29.93
C ILE A 511 28.97 2.24 -30.41
N GLN A 512 28.04 3.16 -30.18
CA GLN A 512 28.19 4.58 -30.51
C GLN A 512 27.71 5.41 -29.32
N VAL A 513 28.44 6.49 -29.02
CA VAL A 513 27.95 7.56 -28.15
C VAL A 513 27.22 8.58 -29.01
N LEU A 514 25.96 8.84 -28.71
CA LEU A 514 25.14 9.82 -29.42
C LEU A 514 25.36 11.21 -28.82
N ASN A 515 25.52 12.20 -29.69
CA ASN A 515 25.62 13.59 -29.25
C ASN A 515 24.22 14.12 -28.93
N VAL A 516 23.99 14.46 -27.68
CA VAL A 516 22.81 15.18 -27.17
C VAL A 516 23.31 16.46 -26.50
N ASP A 517 22.46 17.47 -26.36
CA ASP A 517 22.87 18.71 -25.70
C ASP A 517 23.08 18.52 -24.18
N ARG A 518 23.43 19.62 -23.49
CA ARG A 518 23.76 19.62 -22.05
C ARG A 518 22.55 19.33 -21.14
N THR A 519 21.34 19.23 -21.69
CA THR A 519 20.14 18.90 -20.92
C THR A 519 20.03 17.41 -20.64
N PHE A 520 20.78 16.55 -21.35
CA PHE A 520 20.74 15.11 -21.11
C PHE A 520 21.23 14.76 -19.70
N ARG A 521 20.34 14.15 -18.89
CA ARG A 521 20.72 13.47 -17.65
C ARG A 521 20.71 11.96 -17.83
N GLU A 522 19.55 11.37 -18.08
CA GLU A 522 19.30 9.91 -18.02
C GLU A 522 17.91 9.57 -18.62
N GLY A 523 17.39 8.36 -18.38
CA GLY A 523 16.02 7.97 -18.70
C GLY A 523 15.66 8.10 -20.16
N VAL A 524 16.52 7.60 -21.06
CA VAL A 524 16.28 7.66 -22.51
C VAL A 524 15.15 6.72 -22.91
N TYR A 525 14.29 7.16 -23.84
CA TYR A 525 13.29 6.32 -24.48
C TYR A 525 13.24 6.61 -25.99
N VAL A 526 13.09 5.57 -26.81
CA VAL A 526 13.08 5.70 -28.27
C VAL A 526 11.79 5.14 -28.85
N MET A 527 11.11 5.95 -29.66
CA MET A 527 9.91 5.54 -30.38
C MET A 527 10.00 5.89 -31.87
N PHE A 528 9.18 5.23 -32.69
CA PHE A 528 9.10 5.50 -34.12
C PHE A 528 7.67 5.82 -34.52
N ARG A 529 7.50 6.92 -35.24
CA ARG A 529 6.20 7.35 -35.77
C ARG A 529 6.39 8.02 -37.12
N ASN A 530 5.64 7.58 -38.13
CA ASN A 530 5.57 8.17 -39.47
C ASN A 530 6.94 8.43 -40.14
N GLY A 531 7.88 7.49 -40.01
CA GLY A 531 9.21 7.61 -40.64
C GLY A 531 10.28 8.30 -39.79
N THR A 532 9.91 8.82 -38.62
CA THR A 532 10.79 9.58 -37.72
C THR A 532 11.05 8.79 -36.45
N TYR A 533 12.32 8.78 -36.01
CA TYR A 533 12.72 8.27 -34.70
C TYR A 533 12.71 9.44 -33.72
N TYR A 534 12.02 9.29 -32.60
CA TYR A 534 11.97 10.25 -31.51
C TYR A 534 12.78 9.71 -30.34
N PHE A 535 13.69 10.52 -29.84
CA PHE A 535 14.52 10.24 -28.67
C PHE A 535 14.04 11.14 -27.55
N LEU A 536 13.47 10.56 -26.50
CA LEU A 536 13.07 11.27 -25.29
C LEU A 536 14.13 11.03 -24.22
N TRP A 537 14.37 12.00 -23.34
CA TRP A 537 15.28 11.86 -22.19
C TRP A 537 14.85 12.76 -21.05
N SER A 538 15.36 12.47 -19.85
CA SER A 538 15.12 13.32 -18.68
C SER A 538 16.24 14.35 -18.50
N GLU A 539 15.85 15.57 -18.14
CA GLU A 539 16.72 16.66 -17.71
C GLU A 539 16.62 16.85 -16.19
N ASP A 540 17.74 17.23 -15.57
CA ASP A 540 17.92 17.46 -14.14
C ASP A 540 17.92 16.17 -13.30
N ASP A 541 18.08 16.26 -11.98
CA ASP A 541 18.14 15.13 -11.05
C ASP A 541 16.73 14.70 -10.62
N THR A 542 16.49 13.39 -10.45
CA THR A 542 15.19 12.88 -9.99
C THR A 542 14.78 13.37 -8.60
N ARG A 543 15.67 14.00 -7.80
CA ARG A 543 15.34 14.68 -6.53
C ARG A 543 15.01 16.17 -6.69
N SER A 544 15.16 16.71 -7.89
CA SER A 544 14.80 18.09 -8.23
C SER A 544 13.33 18.15 -8.62
N GLU A 545 12.60 19.14 -8.11
CA GLU A 545 11.25 19.44 -8.60
C GLU A 545 11.22 19.80 -10.11
N ASN A 546 12.38 20.15 -10.68
CA ASN A 546 12.54 20.49 -12.10
C ASN A 546 12.87 19.30 -13.00
N TYR A 547 12.90 18.07 -12.45
CA TYR A 547 13.03 16.86 -13.27
C TYR A 547 11.93 16.84 -14.33
N ARG A 548 12.32 16.74 -15.60
CA ARG A 548 11.40 16.93 -16.75
C ARG A 548 11.85 16.14 -17.97
N VAL A 549 10.95 15.93 -18.92
CA VAL A 549 11.26 15.19 -20.17
C VAL A 549 11.44 16.14 -21.34
N ARG A 550 12.47 15.88 -22.14
CA ARG A 550 12.75 16.53 -23.43
C ARG A 550 12.77 15.53 -24.57
N TYR A 551 12.75 16.03 -25.80
CA TYR A 551 12.90 15.19 -26.98
C TYR A 551 13.81 15.75 -28.08
N GLY A 552 14.19 14.86 -28.98
CA GLY A 552 14.85 15.16 -30.25
C GLY A 552 14.39 14.14 -31.29
N THR A 553 14.73 14.39 -32.55
CA THR A 553 14.31 13.54 -33.68
C THR A 553 15.49 13.11 -34.54
N SER A 554 15.35 12.00 -35.25
CA SER A 554 16.31 11.57 -36.26
C SER A 554 15.63 10.80 -37.38
N SER A 555 16.33 10.69 -38.51
CA SER A 555 15.99 9.78 -39.61
C SER A 555 16.61 8.39 -39.46
N SER A 556 17.38 8.16 -38.39
CA SER A 556 18.09 6.92 -38.07
C SER A 556 17.95 6.56 -36.58
N PRO A 557 17.89 5.27 -36.21
CA PRO A 557 17.88 4.86 -34.80
C PRO A 557 19.20 5.17 -34.08
N THR A 558 20.28 5.51 -34.79
CA THR A 558 21.59 5.80 -34.22
C THR A 558 22.03 7.25 -34.45
N GLY A 559 21.07 8.15 -34.64
CA GLY A 559 21.32 9.58 -34.86
C GLY A 559 21.89 9.91 -36.25
N PRO A 560 22.36 11.16 -36.47
CA PRO A 560 22.43 12.24 -35.50
C PRO A 560 21.06 12.71 -35.01
N ILE A 561 20.98 13.22 -33.78
CA ILE A 561 19.75 13.71 -33.16
C ILE A 561 19.62 15.21 -33.44
N HIS A 562 18.51 15.61 -34.05
CA HIS A 562 18.10 17.00 -34.20
C HIS A 562 17.21 17.41 -33.03
N ILE A 563 17.64 18.41 -32.28
CA ILE A 563 16.92 18.91 -31.10
C ILE A 563 16.19 20.20 -31.49
N PRO A 564 14.84 20.23 -31.47
CA PRO A 564 14.08 21.44 -31.76
C PRO A 564 14.24 22.48 -30.64
N GLU A 565 14.04 23.77 -30.94
CA GLU A 565 14.12 24.84 -29.93
C GLU A 565 13.10 24.66 -28.80
N ASN A 566 11.87 24.29 -29.14
CA ASN A 566 10.83 23.89 -28.19
C ASN A 566 10.78 22.37 -28.07
N ASN A 567 11.57 21.82 -27.16
CA ASN A 567 11.69 20.37 -26.99
C ASN A 567 11.19 19.81 -25.66
N ILE A 568 10.47 20.58 -24.83
CA ILE A 568 9.89 20.07 -23.59
C ILE A 568 8.68 19.19 -23.91
N VAL A 569 8.72 17.94 -23.45
CA VAL A 569 7.60 16.99 -23.57
C VAL A 569 6.65 17.14 -22.39
N ILE A 570 7.17 17.10 -21.16
CA ILE A 570 6.40 17.27 -19.93
C ILE A 570 7.27 17.91 -18.85
N GLU A 571 6.70 18.78 -18.03
CA GLU A 571 7.36 19.40 -16.87
C GLU A 571 6.35 19.68 -15.75
N LYS A 572 6.85 20.07 -14.58
CA LYS A 572 6.06 20.41 -13.39
C LYS A 572 4.91 21.39 -13.67
N ASP A 573 3.84 21.26 -12.90
CA ASP A 573 2.71 22.20 -12.84
C ASP A 573 2.46 22.59 -11.37
N PRO A 574 3.17 23.62 -10.86
CA PRO A 574 3.05 24.04 -9.47
C PRO A 574 1.65 24.50 -9.08
N SER A 575 0.83 24.95 -10.05
CA SER A 575 -0.55 25.36 -9.79
C SER A 575 -1.45 24.19 -9.35
N LYS A 576 -1.02 22.95 -9.64
CA LYS A 576 -1.65 21.70 -9.23
C LYS A 576 -0.82 20.92 -8.21
N GLY A 577 0.31 21.47 -7.73
CA GLY A 577 1.23 20.75 -6.86
C GLY A 577 1.89 19.53 -7.52
N ILE A 578 2.06 19.54 -8.85
CA ILE A 578 2.72 18.45 -9.60
C ILE A 578 4.18 18.81 -9.86
N TYR A 579 5.12 17.97 -9.41
CA TYR A 579 6.57 18.24 -9.44
C TYR A 579 7.39 17.03 -9.88
N GLY A 580 8.58 17.26 -10.45
CA GLY A 580 9.54 16.21 -10.77
C GLY A 580 9.05 15.20 -11.83
N THR A 581 8.39 15.67 -12.89
CA THR A 581 7.77 14.85 -13.95
C THR A 581 8.79 14.37 -14.98
N GLY A 582 9.61 13.39 -14.63
CA GLY A 582 10.61 12.82 -15.54
C GLY A 582 10.57 11.29 -15.58
N HIS A 583 11.61 10.71 -16.19
CA HIS A 583 11.77 9.30 -16.57
C HIS A 583 10.50 8.69 -17.16
N ASN A 584 10.46 8.57 -18.48
CA ASN A 584 9.26 8.16 -19.17
C ASN A 584 9.46 6.96 -20.09
N SER A 585 8.33 6.34 -20.40
CA SER A 585 8.11 5.53 -21.59
C SER A 585 6.92 6.08 -22.37
N VAL A 586 6.66 5.51 -23.56
CA VAL A 586 5.54 5.91 -24.41
C VAL A 586 4.81 4.68 -24.91
N LEU A 587 3.50 4.66 -24.72
CA LEU A 587 2.56 3.67 -25.22
C LEU A 587 1.87 4.18 -26.49
N GLN A 588 1.85 3.37 -27.53
CA GLN A 588 0.90 3.50 -28.64
C GLN A 588 -0.28 2.57 -28.40
N VAL A 589 -1.52 3.07 -28.50
CA VAL A 589 -2.70 2.20 -28.48
C VAL A 589 -2.69 1.32 -29.74
N PRO A 590 -2.73 -0.01 -29.60
CA PRO A 590 -2.53 -0.94 -30.72
C PRO A 590 -3.47 -0.67 -31.90
N GLY A 591 -2.89 -0.56 -33.10
CA GLY A 591 -3.64 -0.34 -34.33
C GLY A 591 -4.16 1.09 -34.53
N THR A 592 -3.74 2.04 -33.71
CA THR A 592 -4.16 3.46 -33.80
C THR A 592 -2.95 4.41 -33.79
N ASP A 593 -3.19 5.68 -34.09
CA ASP A 593 -2.21 6.77 -33.88
C ASP A 593 -2.50 7.54 -32.58
N GLU A 594 -2.98 6.83 -31.55
CA GLU A 594 -3.19 7.37 -30.20
C GLU A 594 -2.03 6.99 -29.28
N TRP A 595 -1.51 7.96 -28.54
CA TRP A 595 -0.28 7.83 -27.77
C TRP A 595 -0.45 8.35 -26.35
N TYR A 596 0.23 7.71 -25.41
CA TYR A 596 0.29 8.10 -24.01
C TYR A 596 1.74 8.10 -23.54
N ILE A 597 2.12 9.15 -22.80
CA ILE A 597 3.35 9.14 -22.03
C ILE A 597 3.06 8.51 -20.67
N VAL A 598 3.90 7.58 -20.23
CA VAL A 598 3.90 7.03 -18.88
C VAL A 598 5.18 7.51 -18.21
N TYR A 599 5.07 8.14 -17.05
CA TYR A 599 6.18 8.84 -16.39
C TYR A 599 6.04 8.72 -14.88
N HIS A 600 7.03 9.16 -14.10
CA HIS A 600 6.83 9.33 -12.66
C HIS A 600 6.85 10.80 -12.25
N ARG A 601 6.33 11.09 -11.07
CA ARG A 601 6.44 12.39 -10.40
C ARG A 601 6.73 12.22 -8.91
N PHE A 602 7.01 13.29 -8.19
CA PHE A 602 6.97 13.27 -6.72
C PHE A 602 5.59 12.84 -6.23
N SER A 603 5.54 12.04 -5.17
CA SER A 603 4.26 11.62 -4.58
C SER A 603 3.42 12.83 -4.19
N TYR A 604 2.15 12.86 -4.60
CA TYR A 604 1.24 13.94 -4.23
C TYR A 604 0.45 13.59 -2.95
N PRO A 605 0.19 14.55 -2.04
CA PRO A 605 0.62 15.95 -2.07
C PRO A 605 1.98 16.23 -1.43
N ASP A 606 2.50 15.30 -0.62
CA ASP A 606 3.55 15.60 0.35
C ASP A 606 4.98 15.52 -0.18
N GLY A 607 5.18 14.94 -1.37
CA GLY A 607 6.51 14.64 -1.92
C GLY A 607 7.41 15.86 -2.01
N ILE A 608 6.86 17.03 -2.33
CA ILE A 608 7.61 18.29 -2.40
C ILE A 608 8.21 18.73 -1.05
N HIS A 609 7.66 18.24 0.07
CA HIS A 609 8.11 18.56 1.43
C HIS A 609 9.12 17.54 1.99
N MET A 610 9.47 16.51 1.22
CA MET A 610 10.34 15.41 1.67
C MET A 610 11.85 15.67 1.47
N GLY A 611 12.23 16.79 0.86
CA GLY A 611 13.63 17.06 0.48
C GLY A 611 14.15 16.00 -0.50
N ASP A 612 15.41 15.55 -0.31
CA ASP A 612 16.01 14.50 -1.16
C ASP A 612 15.19 13.20 -1.20
N ALA A 613 14.38 12.92 -0.17
CA ALA A 613 13.54 11.74 -0.15
C ALA A 613 12.42 11.76 -1.19
N ALA A 614 12.08 12.92 -1.75
CA ALA A 614 11.14 13.03 -2.87
C ALA A 614 11.59 12.20 -4.08
N GLY A 615 12.90 12.14 -4.33
CA GLY A 615 13.46 11.41 -5.46
C GLY A 615 13.43 9.89 -5.33
N PHE A 616 13.11 9.34 -4.15
CA PHE A 616 12.88 7.90 -3.94
C PHE A 616 11.51 7.62 -3.26
N ASN A 617 10.57 8.55 -3.37
CA ASN A 617 9.16 8.38 -3.01
C ASN A 617 8.29 8.94 -4.16
N ARG A 618 8.43 8.34 -5.34
CA ARG A 618 7.78 8.77 -6.57
C ARG A 618 6.54 7.94 -6.86
N GLU A 619 5.71 8.42 -7.77
CA GLU A 619 4.49 7.74 -8.21
C GLU A 619 4.34 7.76 -9.73
N VAL A 620 3.85 6.65 -10.30
CA VAL A 620 3.68 6.48 -11.75
C VAL A 620 2.38 7.11 -12.23
N CYS A 621 2.50 7.92 -13.27
CA CYS A 621 1.43 8.66 -13.92
C CYS A 621 1.38 8.37 -15.42
N MET A 622 0.24 8.67 -16.04
CA MET A 622 0.04 8.57 -17.47
C MET A 622 -0.84 9.71 -17.98
N ASP A 623 -0.45 10.29 -19.11
CA ASP A 623 -1.19 11.35 -19.78
C ASP A 623 -1.14 11.18 -21.30
N LYS A 624 -2.13 11.73 -22.00
CA LYS A 624 -2.17 11.67 -23.46
C LYS A 624 -1.02 12.47 -24.06
N MET A 625 -0.36 11.89 -25.05
CA MET A 625 0.72 12.52 -25.80
C MET A 625 0.25 12.80 -27.23
N GLU A 626 0.37 14.04 -27.68
CA GLU A 626 -0.12 14.46 -28.99
C GLU A 626 1.00 15.01 -29.86
N PHE A 627 0.81 14.92 -31.17
CA PHE A 627 1.76 15.40 -32.16
C PHE A 627 1.14 16.53 -33.00
N GLY A 628 1.96 17.52 -33.35
CA GLY A 628 1.65 18.52 -34.36
C GLY A 628 1.61 17.91 -35.77
N THR A 629 1.06 18.65 -36.72
CA THR A 629 1.01 18.24 -38.13
C THR A 629 2.40 18.17 -38.78
N ASP A 630 3.37 18.90 -38.23
CA ASP A 630 4.79 18.90 -38.61
C ASP A 630 5.58 17.76 -37.94
N GLY A 631 4.93 16.94 -37.13
CA GLY A 631 5.56 15.85 -36.38
C GLY A 631 6.19 16.29 -35.05
N SER A 632 6.10 17.56 -34.66
CA SER A 632 6.52 18.01 -33.32
C SER A 632 5.69 17.33 -32.22
N ILE A 633 6.28 17.12 -31.04
CA ILE A 633 5.53 16.69 -29.86
C ILE A 633 4.89 17.93 -29.23
N LYS A 634 3.58 17.91 -29.01
CA LYS A 634 2.91 18.94 -28.20
C LYS A 634 3.23 18.69 -26.74
N LYS A 635 3.59 19.75 -26.01
CA LYS A 635 3.83 19.67 -24.57
C LYS A 635 2.61 19.07 -23.86
N VAL A 636 2.84 17.99 -23.14
CA VAL A 636 1.86 17.28 -22.32
C VAL A 636 1.54 18.10 -21.08
N ILE A 637 0.26 18.15 -20.71
CA ILE A 637 -0.21 18.80 -19.49
C ILE A 637 -0.46 17.71 -18.44
N PRO A 638 0.32 17.66 -17.34
CA PRO A 638 0.14 16.63 -16.32
C PRO A 638 -1.19 16.80 -15.57
N THR A 639 -1.77 15.67 -15.13
CA THR A 639 -3.06 15.60 -14.43
C THR A 639 -3.01 14.86 -13.08
N HIS A 640 -4.08 14.97 -12.28
CA HIS A 640 -4.37 14.13 -11.11
C HIS A 640 -5.37 13.04 -11.46
#